data_AF-A0A0D1E328-F1
#
_entry.id   AF-A0A0D1E328-F1
#
_cell.length_a   1.000
_cell.length_b   1.000
_cell.length_c   1.000
_cell.angle_alpha   90.00
_cell.angle_beta   90.00
_cell.angle_gamma   90.00
#
_symmetry.space_group_name_H-M   'P 1'
#
loop_
_entity.id
_entity.type
_entity.pdbx_description
1 polymer ?
#
loop_
_entity_poly.entity_id
_entity_poly.type
_entity_poly.pdbx_seq_one_letter_code
_entity_poly.pdbx_strand_id
1 'polypeptide(L)'
;MAAFVDDVANPNRTPFSLDEMQQFVVGMRIQSAKHATTRPAPKRTSSTTGELWRPSRLDPSISAKSLEIPIQCAYAIAAIYDVCLERQMQPTAKMISAMLSSFLGLLSPDQMYQAAQTALQHLVPSTASAADQDVHLRRINHHALSSFIHAFGRSRKPEEGEALLSRWAKAQRADGFTIVHADEPVDVTGWGGNVVVWQSLIKSRVDADDMDGARNWLHRYRLASQHVGKHYPSTQSEPYLAYMAGIRSKVELRKLSTSRVQRVSEEVCQVVRLMIADHVPVDSSIIAFVLDLEARVGNVDGSATLIRNELSGIIEANQVYDAELLRALFRIHNSAAKKASTLALESTTVDLQKTGKWKGLPSSRTLIRSLVQVGEGNVVSSTENIASCRSRRMLNAALMTAMSERDYPAAVVVLNLFERWRITPSQSTYTYVINPLASQGHYQALLPEPGETKLSASKLNFHTTLQSIARRGDVPAALMRRTLGDQANDSDTVHVSARPSSTLRQTQYLVRILNKACAAEMQDLQLEGIKGEQDEGSLWKRVKSAIQAAQDELLGTLEERKDELSSSSKSLLLSKAPTLSPHRRGFKPASTACTSTSSIGRFGWRWNKNDGLDHARQEQSTKLTSTQPAPCRARPFSTSAVRRDADSSGASCDLASASNKDKDFTHLEPVRAVYIPGFVPYKLGLALQEHLVKQRSDARAALRALHETTSRSASTLSGHSSISASGSQSALERQASQDTLLLLQHRPVYTEGRRHEQEDSMVANHLRWLGADYYLTKRGGQITYHGPGQLVGYPILNLASMGLASRCYVDRIQDSLISLLGSRGVPTVAPPDEHTGVWADEYHKIASIGIQVRHRISSHGFALNVENRAIQGFKHIVACGIVGRNMTCLHERLDPSGPFARYNPPRTRGHVHVDENVQSIASSYKTHFAHVFRRRIADAAPQEFQFELSPERDSHTLATRLHVHVHPTESVVSAIRVDGRPVVH
;
A
#
# COMPACT_ATOMS: atom_id res chain seq x y z
N MET A 1 4.67 32.27 1.87
CA MET A 1 3.27 32.64 2.18
C MET A 1 3.23 33.86 3.09
N ALA A 2 3.51 33.72 4.40
CA ALA A 2 3.48 34.83 5.36
C ALA A 2 4.35 36.02 4.92
N ALA A 3 5.63 35.77 4.62
CA ALA A 3 6.54 36.81 4.11
C ALA A 3 6.10 37.49 2.81
N PHE A 4 5.25 36.85 1.99
CA PHE A 4 4.70 37.47 0.77
C PHE A 4 3.43 38.27 1.07
N VAL A 5 2.55 37.75 1.94
CA VAL A 5 1.38 38.49 2.41
C VAL A 5 1.82 39.76 3.16
N ASP A 6 2.85 39.66 3.99
CA ASP A 6 3.48 40.80 4.68
C ASP A 6 4.08 41.80 3.67
N ASP A 7 4.62 41.30 2.54
CA ASP A 7 5.20 42.15 1.49
C ASP A 7 4.12 42.86 0.66
N VAL A 8 3.04 42.16 0.31
CA VAL A 8 1.90 42.69 -0.44
C VAL A 8 1.10 43.70 0.40
N ALA A 9 0.99 43.47 1.71
CA ALA A 9 0.36 44.38 2.66
C ALA A 9 1.21 45.62 2.99
N ASN A 10 2.50 45.63 2.63
CA ASN A 10 3.40 46.75 2.96
C ASN A 10 3.13 47.96 2.03
N PRO A 11 2.67 49.11 2.55
CA PRO A 11 2.38 50.29 1.74
C PRO A 11 3.65 50.99 1.22
N ASN A 12 4.82 50.68 1.78
CA ASN A 12 6.09 51.37 1.50
C ASN A 12 6.94 50.70 0.40
N ARG A 13 6.46 49.60 -0.21
CA ARG A 13 7.14 48.91 -1.32
C ARG A 13 6.44 49.14 -2.65
N THR A 14 7.19 49.01 -3.74
CA THR A 14 6.63 49.06 -5.11
C THR A 14 5.47 48.08 -5.25
N PRO A 15 4.27 48.55 -5.63
CA PRO A 15 3.09 47.70 -5.77
C PRO A 15 3.33 46.60 -6.82
N PHE A 16 2.92 45.37 -6.51
CA PHE A 16 2.73 44.37 -7.57
C PHE A 16 1.66 44.87 -8.55
N SER A 17 1.85 44.60 -9.84
CA SER A 17 0.84 44.88 -10.85
C SER A 17 -0.38 43.96 -10.69
N LEU A 18 -1.52 44.37 -11.25
CA LEU A 18 -2.75 43.56 -11.24
C LEU A 18 -2.53 42.20 -11.92
N ASP A 19 -1.70 42.15 -12.96
CA ASP A 19 -1.41 40.90 -13.67
C ASP A 19 -0.53 39.95 -12.83
N GLU A 20 0.48 40.46 -12.14
CA GLU A 20 1.31 39.66 -11.23
C GLU A 20 0.49 39.08 -10.06
N MET A 21 -0.40 39.89 -9.46
CA MET A 21 -1.33 39.41 -8.43
C MET A 21 -2.27 38.34 -8.98
N GLN A 22 -2.79 38.51 -10.19
CA GLN A 22 -3.64 37.53 -10.86
C GLN A 22 -2.90 36.20 -11.11
N GLN A 23 -1.68 36.25 -11.66
CA GLN A 23 -0.88 35.06 -11.92
C GLN A 23 -0.58 34.30 -10.62
N PHE A 24 -0.29 35.02 -9.53
CA PHE A 24 -0.05 34.44 -8.23
C PHE A 24 -1.30 33.73 -7.68
N VAL A 25 -2.47 34.37 -7.72
CA VAL A 25 -3.74 33.76 -7.28
C VAL A 25 -4.05 32.49 -8.08
N VAL A 26 -3.81 32.49 -9.38
CA VAL A 26 -3.98 31.30 -10.23
C VAL A 26 -2.98 30.19 -9.86
N GLY A 27 -1.71 30.53 -9.61
CA GLY A 27 -0.70 29.59 -9.15
C GLY A 27 -1.06 28.95 -7.80
N MET A 28 -1.62 29.75 -6.89
CA MET A 28 -2.09 29.28 -5.59
C MET A 28 -3.28 28.31 -5.70
N ARG A 29 -4.22 28.57 -6.62
CA ARG A 29 -5.31 27.63 -6.93
C ARG A 29 -4.76 26.29 -7.43
N ILE A 30 -3.77 26.29 -8.31
CA ILE A 30 -3.15 25.07 -8.84
C ILE A 30 -2.49 24.27 -7.70
N GLN A 31 -1.74 24.95 -6.82
CA GLN A 31 -1.14 24.30 -5.65
C GLN A 31 -2.19 23.74 -4.69
N SER A 32 -3.26 24.49 -4.42
CA SER A 32 -4.38 24.02 -3.60
C SER A 32 -5.02 22.76 -4.18
N ALA A 33 -5.21 22.69 -5.50
CA ALA A 33 -5.76 21.53 -6.19
C ALA A 33 -4.82 20.32 -6.16
N LYS A 34 -3.50 20.52 -6.35
CA LYS A 34 -2.49 19.45 -6.30
C LYS A 34 -2.43 18.78 -4.92
N HIS A 35 -2.60 19.56 -3.86
CA HIS A 35 -2.51 19.09 -2.47
C HIS A 35 -3.89 18.81 -1.84
N ALA A 36 -4.98 18.86 -2.60
CA ALA A 36 -6.30 18.48 -2.13
C ALA A 36 -6.34 16.96 -1.89
N THR A 37 -6.44 16.54 -0.64
CA THR A 37 -6.60 15.11 -0.29
C THR A 37 -8.07 14.73 -0.22
N THR A 38 -8.41 13.45 -0.44
CA THR A 38 -9.77 12.88 -0.26
C THR A 38 -10.24 12.84 1.20
N ARG A 39 -9.53 13.50 2.12
CA ARG A 39 -9.93 13.58 3.53
C ARG A 39 -11.04 14.62 3.67
N PRO A 40 -12.11 14.31 4.45
CA PRO A 40 -13.14 15.28 4.71
C PRO A 40 -12.52 16.51 5.38
N ALA A 41 -12.95 17.70 4.94
CA ALA A 41 -12.51 18.96 5.50
C ALA A 41 -12.52 18.93 7.05
N PRO A 42 -11.56 19.59 7.72
CA PRO A 42 -11.50 19.62 9.17
C PRO A 42 -12.85 20.05 9.77
N LYS A 43 -13.24 19.40 10.88
CA LYS A 43 -14.54 19.65 11.52
C LYS A 43 -14.70 21.14 11.83
N ARG A 44 -15.83 21.67 11.35
CA ARG A 44 -16.29 23.05 11.44
C ARG A 44 -16.25 23.56 12.88
N THR A 45 -15.51 24.64 13.13
CA THR A 45 -15.71 25.47 14.32
C THR A 45 -16.90 26.39 14.07
N SER A 46 -17.89 26.32 14.95
CA SER A 46 -19.11 27.12 14.90
C SER A 46 -18.89 28.55 15.37
N SER A 47 -17.94 29.30 14.79
CA SER A 47 -17.87 30.74 15.05
C SER A 47 -18.85 31.46 14.14
N THR A 48 -19.94 31.92 14.73
CA THR A 48 -21.05 32.70 14.16
C THR A 48 -20.67 34.12 13.72
N THR A 49 -19.38 34.46 13.66
CA THR A 49 -18.90 35.79 13.24
C THR A 49 -18.71 35.83 11.72
N GLY A 50 -19.58 36.56 11.04
CA GLY A 50 -19.83 36.54 9.59
C GLY A 50 -18.75 37.06 8.63
N GLU A 51 -17.45 36.91 8.90
CA GLU A 51 -16.40 37.44 8.02
C GLU A 51 -15.19 36.50 7.80
N LEU A 52 -15.36 35.18 7.94
CA LEU A 52 -14.26 34.21 7.78
C LEU A 52 -13.65 34.11 6.36
N TRP A 53 -14.28 34.72 5.35
CA TRP A 53 -13.77 34.75 3.97
C TRP A 53 -12.96 36.03 3.65
N ARG A 54 -12.97 37.02 4.55
CA ARG A 54 -12.12 38.22 4.51
C ARG A 54 -10.98 38.04 5.53
N PRO A 55 -9.75 37.71 5.10
CA PRO A 55 -8.63 37.42 6.00
C PRO A 55 -8.08 38.61 6.77
N SER A 56 -8.62 39.82 6.58
CA SER A 56 -8.41 40.96 7.48
C SER A 56 -8.71 40.68 8.98
N ARG A 57 -9.29 39.52 9.32
CA ARG A 57 -9.45 39.02 10.69
C ARG A 57 -8.87 37.62 10.92
N LEU A 58 -7.69 37.33 10.37
CA LEU A 58 -6.88 36.20 10.80
C LEU A 58 -6.78 36.20 12.33
N ASP A 59 -7.15 35.10 12.99
CA ASP A 59 -6.82 34.92 14.40
C ASP A 59 -5.29 34.80 14.49
N PRO A 60 -4.59 35.81 15.04
CA PRO A 60 -3.12 35.81 15.08
C PRO A 60 -2.57 34.66 15.95
N SER A 61 -3.44 33.98 16.72
CA SER A 61 -3.06 32.79 17.48
C SER A 61 -2.87 31.53 16.64
N ILE A 62 -3.43 31.48 15.42
CA ILE A 62 -3.34 30.31 14.54
C ILE A 62 -2.12 30.44 13.64
N SER A 63 -1.08 29.66 13.91
CA SER A 63 0.12 29.61 13.07
C SER A 63 -0.22 29.10 11.67
N ALA A 64 0.11 29.88 10.63
CA ALA A 64 -0.06 29.44 9.24
C ALA A 64 0.65 28.11 8.94
N LYS A 65 1.71 27.76 9.70
CA LYS A 65 2.45 26.50 9.58
C LYS A 65 1.70 25.28 10.14
N SER A 66 0.66 25.48 10.96
CA SER A 66 -0.15 24.37 11.50
C SER A 66 -1.36 24.01 10.64
N LEU A 67 -1.61 24.75 9.56
CA LEU A 67 -2.74 24.51 8.65
C LEU A 67 -2.31 23.64 7.46
N GLU A 68 -3.22 22.85 6.89
CA GLU A 68 -2.96 22.08 5.66
C GLU A 68 -2.72 23.01 4.45
N ILE A 69 -1.95 22.57 3.47
CA ILE A 69 -1.55 23.37 2.30
C ILE A 69 -2.76 24.02 1.59
N PRO A 70 -3.87 23.30 1.29
CA PRO A 70 -5.03 23.93 0.65
C PRO A 70 -5.63 25.08 1.46
N ILE A 71 -5.63 24.97 2.79
CA ILE A 71 -6.13 26.00 3.70
C ILE A 71 -5.20 27.21 3.66
N GLN A 72 -3.89 27.01 3.73
CA GLN A 72 -2.92 28.10 3.60
C GLN A 72 -3.06 28.82 2.25
N CYS A 73 -3.30 28.07 1.16
CA CYS A 73 -3.53 28.64 -0.16
C CYS A 73 -4.78 29.51 -0.21
N ALA A 74 -5.88 29.06 0.39
CA ALA A 74 -7.11 29.84 0.49
C ALA A 74 -6.88 31.16 1.26
N TYR A 75 -6.18 31.11 2.40
CA TYR A 75 -5.84 32.33 3.16
C TYR A 75 -5.01 33.32 2.35
N ALA A 76 -4.00 32.84 1.61
CA ALA A 76 -3.18 33.70 0.78
C ALA A 76 -3.96 34.35 -0.37
N ILE A 77 -4.82 33.59 -1.06
CA ILE A 77 -5.67 34.13 -2.13
C ILE A 77 -6.58 35.22 -1.58
N ALA A 78 -7.19 34.98 -0.42
CA ALA A 78 -8.07 35.93 0.22
C ALA A 78 -7.33 37.22 0.61
N ALA A 79 -6.07 37.12 1.05
CA ALA A 79 -5.31 38.28 1.53
C ALA A 79 -4.89 39.19 0.37
N ILE A 80 -4.53 38.57 -0.76
CA ILE A 80 -4.26 39.30 -2.00
C ILE A 80 -5.52 40.01 -2.49
N TYR A 81 -6.67 39.34 -2.38
CA TYR A 81 -7.96 39.93 -2.74
C TYR A 81 -8.29 41.17 -1.89
N ASP A 82 -8.11 41.11 -0.56
CA ASP A 82 -8.31 42.24 0.34
C ASP A 82 -7.38 43.42 -0.02
N VAL A 83 -6.11 43.15 -0.31
CA VAL A 83 -5.14 44.20 -0.71
C VAL A 83 -5.53 44.87 -2.03
N CYS A 84 -6.10 44.13 -2.99
CA CYS A 84 -6.62 44.74 -4.21
C CYS A 84 -7.72 45.77 -3.89
N LEU A 85 -8.64 45.43 -2.99
CA LEU A 85 -9.74 46.31 -2.59
C LEU A 85 -9.23 47.56 -1.83
N GLU A 86 -8.30 47.39 -0.90
CA GLU A 86 -7.69 48.50 -0.14
C GLU A 86 -6.99 49.49 -1.07
N ARG A 87 -6.36 49.00 -2.14
CA ARG A 87 -5.68 49.82 -3.15
C ARG A 87 -6.62 50.33 -4.26
N GLN A 88 -7.93 50.17 -4.11
CA GLN A 88 -8.95 50.55 -5.12
C GLN A 88 -8.73 49.88 -6.50
N MET A 89 -8.07 48.73 -6.53
CA MET A 89 -7.86 47.94 -7.74
C MET A 89 -8.99 46.92 -7.88
N GLN A 90 -9.75 47.01 -8.97
CA GLN A 90 -10.86 46.08 -9.22
C GLN A 90 -10.33 44.66 -9.50
N PRO A 91 -10.71 43.65 -8.69
CA PRO A 91 -10.27 42.27 -8.92
C PRO A 91 -10.78 41.72 -10.25
N THR A 92 -9.94 40.96 -10.95
CA THR A 92 -10.33 40.39 -12.24
C THR A 92 -11.25 39.17 -12.09
N ALA A 93 -12.03 38.87 -13.13
CA ALA A 93 -12.87 37.68 -13.18
C ALA A 93 -12.07 36.37 -12.99
N LYS A 94 -10.81 36.32 -13.45
CA LYS A 94 -9.92 35.16 -13.26
C LYS A 94 -9.51 34.99 -11.79
N MET A 95 -9.20 36.08 -11.09
CA MET A 95 -8.88 36.04 -9.66
C MET A 95 -10.07 35.55 -8.84
N ILE A 96 -11.26 36.07 -9.13
CA ILE A 96 -12.49 35.66 -8.43
C ILE A 96 -12.84 34.19 -8.72
N SER A 97 -12.74 33.75 -9.96
CA SER A 97 -12.94 32.34 -10.31
C SER A 97 -11.99 31.41 -9.53
N ALA A 98 -10.70 31.77 -9.46
CA ALA A 98 -9.70 31.03 -8.71
C ALA A 98 -9.96 31.03 -7.19
N MET A 99 -10.43 32.15 -6.64
CA MET A 99 -10.83 32.29 -5.24
C MET A 99 -12.02 31.39 -4.91
N LEU A 100 -13.15 31.55 -5.61
CA LEU A 100 -14.38 30.78 -5.35
C LEU A 100 -14.15 29.27 -5.50
N SER A 101 -13.34 28.86 -6.50
CA SER A 101 -12.98 27.46 -6.69
C SER A 101 -12.10 26.90 -5.57
N SER A 102 -11.22 27.72 -4.98
CA SER A 102 -10.31 27.28 -3.89
C SER A 102 -11.00 27.23 -2.54
N PHE A 103 -12.03 28.06 -2.32
CA PHE A 103 -12.81 28.08 -1.08
C PHE A 103 -13.84 26.96 -0.99
N LEU A 104 -14.06 26.27 -2.11
CA LEU A 104 -15.06 25.23 -2.24
C LEU A 104 -14.72 24.04 -1.32
N GLY A 105 -15.60 23.78 -0.35
CA GLY A 105 -15.38 22.75 0.67
C GLY A 105 -14.63 23.22 1.92
N LEU A 106 -14.08 24.44 1.93
CA LEU A 106 -13.46 25.07 3.09
C LEU A 106 -14.44 25.95 3.87
N LEU A 107 -15.33 26.65 3.16
CA LEU A 107 -16.34 27.53 3.76
C LEU A 107 -17.66 26.79 4.07
N SER A 108 -18.41 27.30 5.07
CA SER A 108 -19.80 26.89 5.29
C SER A 108 -20.69 27.36 4.12
N PRO A 109 -21.87 26.75 3.89
CA PRO A 109 -22.80 27.19 2.84
C PRO A 109 -23.14 28.69 2.93
N ASP A 110 -23.39 29.21 4.14
CA ASP A 110 -23.72 30.63 4.32
C ASP A 110 -22.51 31.53 4.05
N GLN A 111 -21.31 31.12 4.45
CA GLN A 111 -20.08 31.86 4.16
C GLN A 111 -19.75 31.88 2.67
N MET A 112 -19.99 30.76 1.98
CA MET A 112 -19.80 30.65 0.55
C MET A 112 -20.78 31.57 -0.21
N TYR A 113 -22.03 31.68 0.27
CA TYR A 113 -23.02 32.62 -0.28
C TYR A 113 -22.54 34.07 -0.17
N GLN A 114 -22.11 34.47 1.03
CA GLN A 114 -21.64 35.84 1.28
C GLN A 114 -20.41 36.18 0.44
N ALA A 115 -19.45 35.25 0.34
CA ALA A 115 -18.27 35.42 -0.50
C ALA A 115 -18.64 35.58 -1.99
N ALA A 116 -19.56 34.76 -2.50
CA ALA A 116 -20.03 34.85 -3.88
C ALA A 116 -20.79 36.16 -4.15
N GLN A 117 -21.72 36.57 -3.28
CA GLN A 117 -22.46 37.82 -3.45
C GLN A 117 -21.54 39.04 -3.42
N THR A 118 -20.58 39.07 -2.50
CA THR A 118 -19.68 40.21 -2.37
C THR A 118 -18.71 40.30 -3.54
N ALA A 119 -18.17 39.15 -3.98
CA ALA A 119 -17.33 39.12 -5.18
C ALA A 119 -18.09 39.57 -6.44
N LEU A 120 -19.39 39.23 -6.53
CA LEU A 120 -20.25 39.69 -7.62
C LEU A 120 -20.51 41.20 -7.56
N GLN A 121 -20.74 41.76 -6.36
CA GLN A 121 -20.93 43.21 -6.16
C GLN A 121 -19.67 44.01 -6.54
N HIS A 122 -18.47 43.48 -6.28
CA HIS A 122 -17.24 44.13 -6.71
C HIS A 122 -17.06 44.11 -8.23
N LEU A 123 -17.42 43.00 -8.89
CA LEU A 123 -17.37 42.90 -10.36
C LEU A 123 -18.43 43.76 -11.05
N VAL A 124 -19.64 43.77 -10.49
CA VAL A 124 -20.82 44.45 -11.01
C VAL A 124 -21.41 45.32 -9.89
N PRO A 125 -20.91 46.55 -9.72
CA PRO A 125 -21.38 47.44 -8.67
C PRO A 125 -22.87 47.74 -8.82
N SER A 126 -23.64 47.55 -7.75
CA SER A 126 -25.08 47.83 -7.72
C SER A 126 -25.41 49.32 -7.87
N THR A 127 -24.43 50.20 -7.62
CA THR A 127 -24.52 51.65 -7.78
C THR A 127 -24.30 52.13 -9.21
N ALA A 128 -23.82 51.26 -10.11
CA ALA A 128 -23.58 51.61 -11.51
C ALA A 128 -24.90 51.70 -12.30
N SER A 129 -24.94 52.53 -13.35
CA SER A 129 -26.10 52.63 -14.24
C SER A 129 -26.39 51.29 -14.94
N ALA A 130 -27.61 51.08 -15.43
CA ALA A 130 -27.97 49.82 -16.11
C ALA A 130 -27.05 49.52 -17.32
N ALA A 131 -26.64 50.55 -18.07
CA ALA A 131 -25.72 50.42 -19.19
C ALA A 131 -24.30 50.03 -18.74
N ASP A 132 -23.82 50.61 -17.63
CA ASP A 132 -22.51 50.28 -17.08
C ASP A 132 -22.49 48.86 -16.49
N GLN A 133 -23.58 48.44 -15.84
CA GLN A 133 -23.73 47.07 -15.33
C GLN A 133 -23.63 46.03 -16.46
N ASP A 134 -24.21 46.31 -17.63
CA ASP A 134 -24.09 45.44 -18.81
C ASP A 134 -22.64 45.35 -19.30
N VAL A 135 -21.90 46.46 -19.31
CA VAL A 135 -20.45 46.47 -19.65
C VAL A 135 -19.64 45.62 -18.67
N HIS A 136 -19.95 45.70 -17.37
CA HIS A 136 -19.31 44.87 -16.35
C HIS A 136 -19.66 43.38 -16.49
N LEU A 137 -20.92 43.05 -16.75
CA LEU A 137 -21.36 41.68 -17.02
C LEU A 137 -20.68 41.09 -18.25
N ARG A 138 -20.45 41.90 -19.31
CA ARG A 138 -19.73 41.47 -20.52
C ARG A 138 -18.29 41.04 -20.25
N ARG A 139 -17.65 41.59 -19.21
CA ARG A 139 -16.27 41.24 -18.81
C ARG A 139 -16.18 39.91 -18.04
N ILE A 140 -17.29 39.36 -17.58
CA ILE A 140 -17.32 38.05 -16.90
C ILE A 140 -17.19 36.96 -17.96
N ASN A 141 -16.10 36.19 -17.90
CA ASN A 141 -15.93 35.03 -18.76
C ASN A 141 -16.73 33.81 -18.27
N HIS A 142 -16.88 32.80 -19.12
CA HIS A 142 -17.65 31.60 -18.82
C HIS A 142 -17.14 30.79 -17.62
N HIS A 143 -15.83 30.78 -17.36
CA HIS A 143 -15.24 30.10 -16.19
C HIS A 143 -15.59 30.80 -14.87
N ALA A 144 -15.58 32.13 -14.85
CA ALA A 144 -16.00 32.92 -13.70
C ALA A 144 -17.49 32.75 -13.45
N LEU A 145 -18.31 32.79 -14.50
CA LEU A 145 -19.76 32.52 -14.41
C LEU A 145 -20.05 31.13 -13.84
N SER A 146 -19.38 30.09 -14.36
CA SER A 146 -19.44 28.72 -13.84
C SER A 146 -19.06 28.64 -12.35
N SER A 147 -18.01 29.37 -11.94
CA SER A 147 -17.56 29.41 -10.54
C SER A 147 -18.62 30.01 -9.61
N PHE A 148 -19.31 31.08 -10.05
CA PHE A 148 -20.44 31.67 -9.31
C PHE A 148 -21.62 30.71 -9.20
N ILE A 149 -22.04 30.11 -10.32
CA ILE A 149 -23.13 29.12 -10.34
C ILE A 149 -22.84 27.97 -9.36
N HIS A 150 -21.61 27.46 -9.37
CA HIS A 150 -21.21 26.38 -8.46
C HIS A 150 -21.17 26.81 -6.99
N ALA A 151 -20.68 28.03 -6.70
CA ALA A 151 -20.67 28.60 -5.35
C ALA A 151 -22.09 28.79 -4.79
N PHE A 152 -23.02 29.29 -5.59
CA PHE A 152 -24.43 29.45 -5.21
C PHE A 152 -25.12 28.10 -4.97
N GLY A 153 -24.84 27.09 -5.79
CA GLY A 153 -25.33 25.73 -5.57
C GLY A 153 -24.86 25.11 -4.25
N ARG A 154 -23.57 25.24 -3.94
CA ARG A 154 -22.99 24.82 -2.64
C ARG A 154 -23.59 25.54 -1.44
N SER A 155 -24.08 26.75 -1.69
CA SER A 155 -24.78 27.58 -0.71
C SER A 155 -26.27 27.23 -0.58
N ARG A 156 -26.75 26.21 -1.29
CA ARG A 156 -28.17 25.80 -1.38
C ARG A 156 -29.10 26.89 -1.92
N LYS A 157 -28.59 27.76 -2.79
CA LYS A 157 -29.37 28.81 -3.49
C LYS A 157 -29.08 28.80 -4.99
N PRO A 158 -29.35 27.70 -5.71
CA PRO A 158 -29.03 27.56 -7.12
C PRO A 158 -29.73 28.62 -8.00
N GLU A 159 -30.89 29.15 -7.58
CA GLU A 159 -31.66 30.17 -8.30
C GLU A 159 -30.87 31.47 -8.54
N GLU A 160 -29.96 31.81 -7.63
CA GLU A 160 -29.11 33.01 -7.73
C GLU A 160 -28.09 32.89 -8.87
N GLY A 161 -27.57 31.68 -9.08
CA GLY A 161 -26.70 31.38 -10.22
C GLY A 161 -27.46 31.46 -11.55
N GLU A 162 -28.71 31.00 -11.56
CA GLU A 162 -29.59 31.06 -12.73
C GLU A 162 -30.00 32.51 -13.05
N ALA A 163 -30.31 33.32 -12.04
CA ALA A 163 -30.60 34.74 -12.20
C ALA A 163 -29.38 35.51 -12.74
N LEU A 164 -28.18 35.20 -12.24
CA LEU A 164 -26.94 35.76 -12.77
C LEU A 164 -26.72 35.36 -14.23
N LEU A 165 -26.97 34.10 -14.58
CA LEU A 165 -26.89 33.61 -15.96
C LEU A 165 -27.84 34.38 -16.88
N SER A 166 -29.10 34.59 -16.48
CA SER A 166 -30.08 35.34 -17.27
C SER A 166 -29.65 36.79 -17.49
N ARG A 167 -29.14 37.47 -16.45
CA ARG A 167 -28.60 38.84 -16.55
C ARG A 167 -27.39 38.91 -17.47
N TRP A 168 -26.44 37.98 -17.29
CA TRP A 168 -25.25 37.88 -18.13
C TRP A 168 -25.63 37.62 -19.59
N ALA A 169 -26.54 36.68 -19.85
CA ALA A 169 -27.00 36.35 -21.20
C ALA A 169 -27.66 37.55 -21.90
N LYS A 170 -28.51 38.30 -21.17
CA LYS A 170 -29.13 39.53 -21.67
C LYS A 170 -28.08 40.58 -22.06
N ALA A 171 -27.07 40.79 -21.21
CA ALA A 171 -25.99 41.74 -21.48
C ALA A 171 -25.14 41.38 -22.71
N GLN A 172 -24.98 40.08 -23.02
CA GLN A 172 -24.24 39.60 -24.20
C GLN A 172 -25.04 39.71 -25.51
N ARG A 173 -26.38 39.66 -25.45
CA ARG A 173 -27.25 39.68 -26.65
C ARG A 173 -27.50 41.06 -27.25
N ALA A 174 -27.11 42.13 -26.54
CA ALA A 174 -27.36 43.51 -26.98
C ALA A 174 -26.58 43.93 -28.24
N ASP A 175 -25.73 43.07 -28.83
CA ASP A 175 -24.98 43.32 -30.08
C ASP A 175 -25.59 42.67 -31.35
N GLY A 176 -26.89 42.33 -31.37
CA GLY A 176 -27.65 42.17 -32.63
C GLY A 176 -27.80 40.77 -33.23
N PHE A 177 -28.19 39.76 -32.45
CA PHE A 177 -28.76 38.51 -32.97
C PHE A 177 -30.20 38.31 -32.48
N THR A 178 -31.17 38.32 -33.40
CA THR A 178 -32.59 38.00 -33.16
C THR A 178 -32.90 36.55 -33.54
N ILE A 179 -33.46 35.77 -32.60
CA ILE A 179 -34.53 34.80 -32.89
C ILE A 179 -35.59 34.89 -31.78
N VAL A 180 -36.83 34.83 -32.23
CA VAL A 180 -38.11 35.00 -31.53
C VAL A 180 -38.49 33.70 -30.82
N HIS A 181 -38.84 33.76 -29.54
CA HIS A 181 -40.09 33.26 -28.95
C HIS A 181 -40.13 33.63 -27.46
N ALA A 182 -41.09 34.50 -27.11
CA ALA A 182 -41.41 34.86 -25.74
C ALA A 182 -42.20 33.69 -25.12
N ASP A 183 -41.65 33.12 -24.03
CA ASP A 183 -42.36 32.49 -22.89
C ASP A 183 -41.56 31.39 -22.15
N GLU A 184 -40.27 31.21 -22.42
CA GLU A 184 -39.37 30.46 -21.51
C GLU A 184 -38.16 31.31 -21.07
N PRO A 185 -37.89 31.48 -19.75
CA PRO A 185 -36.95 32.49 -19.24
C PRO A 185 -35.45 32.21 -19.45
N VAL A 186 -35.05 31.23 -20.28
CA VAL A 186 -33.65 31.05 -20.70
C VAL A 186 -33.62 30.51 -22.14
N ASP A 187 -33.62 31.40 -23.12
CA ASP A 187 -33.35 31.06 -24.53
C ASP A 187 -31.92 30.48 -24.64
N VAL A 188 -31.82 29.20 -24.95
CA VAL A 188 -30.58 28.41 -25.00
C VAL A 188 -30.11 28.14 -26.43
N THR A 189 -30.71 28.82 -27.41
CA THR A 189 -30.31 28.70 -28.81
C THR A 189 -28.92 29.34 -29.00
N GLY A 190 -27.96 28.58 -29.55
CA GLY A 190 -26.57 29.01 -29.75
C GLY A 190 -25.59 28.76 -28.58
N TRP A 191 -26.06 28.28 -27.43
CA TRP A 191 -25.24 28.03 -26.23
C TRP A 191 -24.76 26.58 -26.05
N GLY A 192 -25.14 25.68 -26.96
CA GLY A 192 -24.82 24.25 -26.88
C GLY A 192 -23.32 23.94 -26.76
N GLY A 193 -22.45 24.85 -27.24
CA GLY A 193 -20.99 24.68 -27.17
C GLY A 193 -20.36 24.93 -25.79
N ASN A 194 -21.07 25.54 -24.83
CA ASN A 194 -20.47 25.91 -23.54
C ASN A 194 -20.76 24.90 -22.42
N VAL A 195 -20.14 23.73 -22.55
CA VAL A 195 -20.32 22.58 -21.65
C VAL A 195 -20.07 22.93 -20.17
N VAL A 196 -19.10 23.81 -19.89
CA VAL A 196 -18.68 24.17 -18.53
C VAL A 196 -19.82 24.84 -17.75
N VAL A 197 -20.61 25.69 -18.39
CA VAL A 197 -21.76 26.36 -17.76
C VAL A 197 -22.89 25.35 -17.51
N TRP A 198 -23.21 24.51 -18.50
CA TRP A 198 -24.22 23.45 -18.37
C TRP A 198 -23.90 22.47 -17.25
N GLN A 199 -22.66 21.99 -17.22
CA GLN A 199 -22.16 21.12 -16.15
C GLN A 199 -22.31 21.80 -14.78
N SER A 200 -22.03 23.10 -14.69
CA SER A 200 -22.10 23.85 -13.43
C SER A 200 -23.53 24.06 -12.94
N LEU A 201 -24.50 24.26 -13.84
CA LEU A 201 -25.92 24.40 -13.50
C LEU A 201 -26.48 23.09 -12.92
N ILE A 202 -26.18 21.97 -13.58
CA ILE A 202 -26.56 20.64 -13.10
C ILE A 202 -25.90 20.36 -11.74
N LYS A 203 -24.59 20.59 -11.64
CA LYS A 203 -23.84 20.38 -10.39
C LYS A 203 -24.33 21.28 -9.26
N SER A 204 -24.73 22.51 -9.55
CA SER A 204 -25.28 23.47 -8.60
C SER A 204 -26.57 22.95 -7.96
N ARG A 205 -27.50 22.44 -8.78
CA ARG A 205 -28.75 21.82 -8.32
C ARG A 205 -28.48 20.52 -7.54
N VAL A 206 -27.55 19.68 -8.01
CA VAL A 206 -27.10 18.48 -7.28
C VAL A 206 -26.55 18.83 -5.90
N ASP A 207 -25.67 19.83 -5.79
CA ASP A 207 -25.08 20.25 -4.51
C ASP A 207 -26.13 20.86 -3.56
N ALA A 208 -27.21 21.43 -4.11
CA ALA A 208 -28.37 21.92 -3.36
C ALA A 208 -29.38 20.82 -2.95
N ASP A 209 -29.11 19.55 -3.29
CA ASP A 209 -29.97 18.39 -3.07
C ASP A 209 -31.25 18.36 -3.95
N ASP A 210 -31.33 19.23 -4.97
CA ASP A 210 -32.44 19.35 -5.92
C ASP A 210 -32.17 18.53 -7.20
N MET A 211 -32.54 17.25 -7.18
CA MET A 211 -32.32 16.36 -8.33
C MET A 211 -33.31 16.61 -9.47
N ASP A 212 -34.52 17.05 -9.16
CA ASP A 212 -35.54 17.34 -10.19
C ASP A 212 -35.11 18.57 -11.00
N GLY A 213 -34.61 19.62 -10.33
CA GLY A 213 -34.00 20.77 -11.00
C GLY A 213 -32.75 20.39 -11.79
N ALA A 214 -31.89 19.51 -11.26
CA ALA A 214 -30.72 19.00 -12.00
C ALA A 214 -31.13 18.22 -13.27
N ARG A 215 -32.19 17.42 -13.18
CA ARG A 215 -32.76 16.66 -14.31
C ARG A 215 -33.33 17.59 -15.38
N ASN A 216 -34.04 18.64 -14.97
CA ASN A 216 -34.57 19.65 -15.87
C ASN A 216 -33.45 20.36 -16.65
N TRP A 217 -32.36 20.73 -15.98
CA TRP A 217 -31.19 21.32 -16.65
C TRP A 217 -30.48 20.36 -17.59
N LEU A 218 -30.37 19.07 -17.22
CA LEU A 218 -29.85 18.05 -18.13
C LEU A 218 -30.74 17.91 -19.37
N HIS A 219 -32.07 17.90 -19.21
CA HIS A 219 -32.99 17.86 -20.35
C HIS A 219 -32.86 19.08 -21.27
N ARG A 220 -32.74 20.29 -20.70
CA ARG A 220 -32.48 21.52 -21.46
C ARG A 220 -31.17 21.48 -22.22
N TYR A 221 -30.10 20.95 -21.63
CA TYR A 221 -28.83 20.76 -22.32
C TYR A 221 -28.96 19.83 -23.53
N ARG A 222 -29.74 18.73 -23.39
CA ARG A 222 -30.00 17.80 -24.50
C ARG A 222 -30.73 18.49 -25.65
N LEU A 223 -31.80 19.23 -25.35
CA LEU A 223 -32.54 19.99 -26.35
C LEU A 223 -31.62 21.02 -27.03
N ALA A 224 -30.84 21.78 -26.26
CA ALA A 224 -29.91 22.77 -26.79
C ALA A 224 -28.81 22.15 -27.68
N SER A 225 -28.32 20.96 -27.34
CA SER A 225 -27.28 20.26 -28.11
C SER A 225 -27.81 19.68 -29.42
N GLN A 226 -29.10 19.28 -29.46
CA GLN A 226 -29.75 18.73 -30.66
C GLN A 226 -30.12 19.81 -31.70
N HIS A 227 -30.33 21.06 -31.28
CA HIS A 227 -30.72 22.16 -32.18
C HIS A 227 -29.53 22.84 -32.89
N VAL A 228 -28.29 22.49 -32.58
CA VAL A 228 -27.08 23.05 -33.21
C VAL A 228 -26.75 22.24 -34.47
N GLY A 229 -27.18 22.74 -35.62
CA GLY A 229 -27.11 22.04 -36.92
C GLY A 229 -25.70 21.80 -37.48
N LYS A 230 -25.54 20.59 -38.04
CA LYS A 230 -24.64 20.07 -39.10
C LYS A 230 -23.12 20.31 -39.09
N HIS A 231 -22.52 21.25 -38.36
CA HIS A 231 -21.05 21.31 -38.22
C HIS A 231 -20.64 21.79 -36.81
N TYR A 232 -20.18 20.84 -35.97
CA TYR A 232 -19.64 20.93 -34.58
C TYR A 232 -20.63 20.93 -33.38
N PRO A 233 -20.20 20.40 -32.20
CA PRO A 233 -19.52 19.15 -31.90
C PRO A 233 -20.50 18.09 -31.34
N SER A 234 -20.07 16.84 -31.19
CA SER A 234 -20.84 15.76 -30.54
C SER A 234 -21.32 16.17 -29.14
N THR A 235 -22.51 15.72 -28.71
CA THR A 235 -22.98 15.86 -27.34
C THR A 235 -21.88 15.44 -26.35
N GLN A 236 -21.52 16.34 -25.44
CA GLN A 236 -20.40 16.15 -24.51
C GLN A 236 -20.88 15.43 -23.23
N SER A 237 -19.99 14.64 -22.60
CA SER A 237 -20.35 13.72 -21.51
C SER A 237 -20.39 14.37 -20.13
N GLU A 238 -19.73 15.51 -19.94
CA GLU A 238 -19.53 16.18 -18.65
C GLU A 238 -20.85 16.55 -17.93
N PRO A 239 -21.91 17.04 -18.62
CA PRO A 239 -23.20 17.32 -17.98
C PRO A 239 -23.88 16.06 -17.45
N TYR A 240 -23.79 14.93 -18.16
CA TYR A 240 -24.31 13.63 -17.69
C TYR A 240 -23.50 13.13 -16.49
N LEU A 241 -22.17 13.24 -16.56
CA LEU A 241 -21.28 12.86 -15.46
C LEU A 241 -21.54 13.67 -14.19
N ALA A 242 -21.84 14.97 -14.31
CA ALA A 242 -22.21 15.81 -13.18
C ALA A 242 -23.51 15.36 -12.51
N TYR A 243 -24.53 15.00 -13.31
CA TYR A 243 -25.79 14.45 -12.79
C TYR A 243 -25.56 13.09 -12.11
N MET A 244 -24.82 12.19 -12.76
CA MET A 244 -24.47 10.86 -12.24
C MET A 244 -23.68 10.93 -10.93
N ALA A 245 -22.76 11.88 -10.79
CA ALA A 245 -22.01 12.11 -9.56
C ALA A 245 -22.95 12.47 -8.38
N GLY A 246 -24.01 13.23 -8.66
CA GLY A 246 -25.06 13.54 -7.69
C GLY A 246 -25.81 12.31 -7.21
N ILE A 247 -26.23 11.45 -8.16
CA ILE A 247 -26.87 10.18 -7.84
C ILE A 247 -25.93 9.32 -6.96
N ARG A 248 -24.66 9.19 -7.35
CA ARG A 248 -23.66 8.42 -6.61
C ARG A 248 -23.46 8.92 -5.18
N SER A 249 -23.39 10.24 -4.98
CA SER A 249 -23.25 10.83 -3.64
C SER A 249 -24.45 10.50 -2.72
N LYS A 250 -25.67 10.47 -3.26
CA LYS A 250 -26.87 10.03 -2.51
C LYS A 250 -26.83 8.54 -2.13
N VAL A 251 -26.10 7.72 -2.91
CA VAL A 251 -26.00 6.27 -2.68
C VAL A 251 -24.97 5.92 -1.61
N GLU A 252 -23.82 6.61 -1.59
CA GLU A 252 -22.69 6.27 -0.71
C GLU A 252 -22.94 6.59 0.79
N LEU A 253 -24.01 7.33 1.12
CA LEU A 253 -24.16 7.91 2.46
C LEU A 253 -24.85 7.06 3.56
N ARG A 254 -25.54 5.94 3.30
CA ARG A 254 -26.22 5.13 4.37
C ARG A 254 -26.48 3.67 3.95
N LYS A 255 -26.83 2.79 4.90
CA LYS A 255 -27.48 1.49 4.60
C LYS A 255 -28.86 1.77 3.97
N LEU A 256 -28.93 1.80 2.64
CA LEU A 256 -30.17 2.07 1.91
C LEU A 256 -31.10 0.85 1.96
N SER A 257 -32.41 1.09 2.02
CA SER A 257 -33.41 0.03 1.84
C SER A 257 -33.40 -0.47 0.40
N THR A 258 -33.74 -1.74 0.17
CA THR A 258 -33.81 -2.36 -1.17
C THR A 258 -34.64 -1.54 -2.16
N SER A 259 -35.78 -1.01 -1.70
CA SER A 259 -36.69 -0.15 -2.50
C SER A 259 -36.09 1.21 -2.89
N ARG A 260 -35.13 1.73 -2.12
CA ARG A 260 -34.44 2.99 -2.43
C ARG A 260 -33.28 2.74 -3.39
N VAL A 261 -32.57 1.62 -3.24
CA VAL A 261 -31.52 1.24 -4.20
C VAL A 261 -32.12 0.93 -5.56
N GLN A 262 -33.28 0.27 -5.62
CA GLN A 262 -33.98 -0.01 -6.88
C GLN A 262 -34.37 1.27 -7.64
N ARG A 263 -34.98 2.26 -6.96
CA ARG A 263 -35.32 3.56 -7.58
C ARG A 263 -34.10 4.30 -8.12
N VAL A 264 -33.00 4.29 -7.35
CA VAL A 264 -31.73 4.87 -7.81
C VAL A 264 -31.20 4.11 -9.03
N SER A 265 -31.28 2.79 -9.04
CA SER A 265 -30.85 1.97 -10.18
C SER A 265 -31.63 2.27 -11.45
N GLU A 266 -32.96 2.40 -11.34
CA GLU A 266 -33.84 2.80 -12.44
C GLU A 266 -33.46 4.19 -12.99
N GLU A 267 -33.17 5.14 -12.10
CA GLU A 267 -32.75 6.49 -12.48
C GLU A 267 -31.38 6.49 -13.18
N VAL A 268 -30.40 5.73 -12.69
CA VAL A 268 -29.09 5.59 -13.33
C VAL A 268 -29.22 4.95 -14.72
N CYS A 269 -29.98 3.85 -14.84
CA CYS A 269 -30.24 3.20 -16.12
C CYS A 269 -30.93 4.14 -17.11
N GLN A 270 -31.87 4.98 -16.65
CA GLN A 270 -32.50 5.98 -17.48
C GLN A 270 -31.47 6.97 -18.05
N VAL A 271 -30.53 7.47 -17.24
CA VAL A 271 -29.50 8.41 -17.71
C VAL A 271 -28.57 7.75 -18.72
N VAL A 272 -28.19 6.48 -18.51
CA VAL A 272 -27.39 5.71 -19.49
C VAL A 272 -28.13 5.60 -20.84
N ARG A 273 -29.44 5.33 -20.84
CA ARG A 273 -30.26 5.34 -22.06
C ARG A 273 -30.25 6.69 -22.76
N LEU A 274 -30.30 7.79 -22.00
CA LEU A 274 -30.21 9.13 -22.57
C LEU A 274 -28.84 9.34 -23.24
N MET A 275 -27.74 8.96 -22.58
CA MET A 275 -26.40 9.04 -23.15
C MET A 275 -26.29 8.27 -24.47
N ILE A 276 -26.82 7.04 -24.51
CA ILE A 276 -26.83 6.21 -25.73
C ILE A 276 -27.66 6.87 -26.85
N ALA A 277 -28.86 7.35 -26.51
CA ALA A 277 -29.76 8.01 -27.47
C ALA A 277 -29.15 9.30 -28.05
N ASP A 278 -28.36 10.03 -27.25
CA ASP A 278 -27.70 11.26 -27.66
C ASP A 278 -26.28 11.03 -28.23
N HIS A 279 -25.91 9.76 -28.49
CA HIS A 279 -24.60 9.33 -29.00
C HIS A 279 -23.40 9.78 -28.15
N VAL A 280 -23.59 9.91 -26.83
CA VAL A 280 -22.53 10.24 -25.87
C VAL A 280 -21.78 8.96 -25.50
N PRO A 281 -20.43 8.95 -25.55
CA PRO A 281 -19.66 7.78 -25.14
C PRO A 281 -19.90 7.46 -23.66
N VAL A 282 -20.17 6.19 -23.37
CA VAL A 282 -20.36 5.69 -22.00
C VAL A 282 -19.04 5.04 -21.56
N ASP A 283 -18.35 5.68 -20.62
CA ASP A 283 -17.09 5.17 -20.08
C ASP A 283 -17.28 3.88 -19.26
N SER A 284 -16.25 3.03 -19.26
CA SER A 284 -16.22 1.77 -18.49
C SER A 284 -16.49 1.96 -16.99
N SER A 285 -16.13 3.12 -16.43
CA SER A 285 -16.37 3.47 -15.02
C SER A 285 -17.85 3.68 -14.70
N ILE A 286 -18.62 4.25 -15.64
CA ILE A 286 -20.08 4.44 -15.52
C ILE A 286 -20.74 3.07 -15.53
N ILE A 287 -20.36 2.23 -16.49
CA ILE A 287 -20.87 0.85 -16.60
C ILE A 287 -20.55 0.08 -15.32
N ALA A 288 -19.29 0.12 -14.85
CA ALA A 288 -18.89 -0.54 -13.61
C ALA A 288 -19.72 -0.08 -12.41
N PHE A 289 -20.05 1.21 -12.30
CA PHE A 289 -20.90 1.75 -11.25
C PHE A 289 -22.34 1.21 -11.32
N VAL A 290 -22.97 1.21 -12.50
CA VAL A 290 -24.32 0.67 -12.68
C VAL A 290 -24.36 -0.80 -12.29
N LEU A 291 -23.40 -1.57 -12.80
CA LEU A 291 -23.31 -3.00 -12.54
C LEU A 291 -23.06 -3.32 -11.05
N ASP A 292 -22.23 -2.53 -10.37
CA ASP A 292 -22.00 -2.66 -8.93
C ASP A 292 -23.25 -2.33 -8.10
N LEU A 293 -24.06 -1.36 -8.55
CA LEU A 293 -25.32 -0.99 -7.89
C LEU A 293 -26.35 -2.11 -8.02
N GLU A 294 -26.58 -2.60 -9.24
CA GLU A 294 -27.51 -3.69 -9.53
C GLU A 294 -27.10 -4.99 -8.80
N ALA A 295 -25.80 -5.30 -8.74
CA ALA A 295 -25.27 -6.45 -7.99
C ALA A 295 -25.56 -6.35 -6.48
N ARG A 296 -25.63 -5.15 -5.90
CA ARG A 296 -25.99 -4.95 -4.48
C ARG A 296 -27.48 -5.17 -4.23
N VAL A 297 -28.34 -4.82 -5.20
CA VAL A 297 -29.78 -5.06 -5.13
C VAL A 297 -30.12 -6.53 -5.39
N GLY A 298 -29.28 -7.24 -6.13
CA GLY A 298 -29.57 -8.58 -6.62
C GLY A 298 -30.50 -8.59 -7.84
N ASN A 299 -30.63 -7.47 -8.55
CA ASN A 299 -31.43 -7.34 -9.76
C ASN A 299 -30.64 -7.78 -11.00
N VAL A 300 -30.40 -9.08 -11.05
CA VAL A 300 -29.61 -9.74 -12.10
C VAL A 300 -30.33 -9.67 -13.46
N ASP A 301 -31.66 -9.79 -13.46
CA ASP A 301 -32.46 -9.75 -14.69
C ASP A 301 -32.38 -8.36 -15.36
N GLY A 302 -32.50 -7.28 -14.57
CA GLY A 302 -32.33 -5.90 -15.07
C GLY A 302 -30.92 -5.62 -15.58
N SER A 303 -29.90 -6.18 -14.93
CA SER A 303 -28.52 -6.09 -15.42
C SER A 303 -28.34 -6.82 -16.76
N ALA A 304 -28.94 -8.01 -16.90
CA ALA A 304 -28.83 -8.82 -18.10
C ALA A 304 -29.57 -8.17 -19.29
N THR A 305 -30.71 -7.51 -19.05
CA THR A 305 -31.40 -6.75 -20.11
C THR A 305 -30.64 -5.48 -20.50
N LEU A 306 -30.11 -4.73 -19.54
CA LEU A 306 -29.26 -3.57 -19.79
C LEU A 306 -28.03 -3.94 -20.63
N ILE A 307 -27.32 -5.00 -20.22
CA ILE A 307 -26.15 -5.49 -20.95
C ILE A 307 -26.54 -5.97 -22.35
N ARG A 308 -27.60 -6.77 -22.48
CA ARG A 308 -27.98 -7.36 -23.77
C ARG A 308 -28.48 -6.33 -24.77
N ASN A 309 -29.35 -5.42 -24.33
CA ASN A 309 -30.09 -4.55 -25.23
C ASN A 309 -29.41 -3.20 -25.44
N GLU A 310 -28.64 -2.71 -24.46
CA GLU A 310 -28.14 -1.33 -24.44
C GLU A 310 -26.61 -1.26 -24.45
N LEU A 311 -25.92 -2.20 -23.80
CA LEU A 311 -24.46 -2.15 -23.63
C LEU A 311 -23.69 -3.24 -24.40
N SER A 312 -24.37 -4.15 -25.10
CA SER A 312 -23.76 -5.30 -25.78
C SER A 312 -22.76 -4.84 -26.83
N GLY A 313 -23.14 -3.90 -27.70
CA GLY A 313 -22.23 -3.31 -28.68
C GLY A 313 -21.06 -2.53 -28.06
N ILE A 314 -21.21 -1.97 -26.86
CA ILE A 314 -20.15 -1.23 -26.16
C ILE A 314 -19.15 -2.20 -25.50
N ILE A 315 -19.66 -3.26 -24.86
CA ILE A 315 -18.85 -4.30 -24.19
C ILE A 315 -18.18 -5.23 -25.22
N GLU A 316 -18.80 -5.45 -26.37
CA GLU A 316 -18.21 -6.24 -27.46
C GLU A 316 -17.12 -5.45 -28.22
N ALA A 317 -17.33 -4.14 -28.47
CA ALA A 317 -16.32 -3.28 -29.09
C ALA A 317 -15.11 -3.00 -28.19
N ASN A 318 -15.36 -2.89 -26.87
CA ASN A 318 -14.32 -2.74 -25.85
C ASN A 318 -14.09 -4.10 -25.20
N GLN A 319 -13.25 -4.94 -25.80
CA GLN A 319 -12.77 -6.17 -25.16
C GLN A 319 -12.42 -5.86 -23.69
N VAL A 320 -13.04 -6.59 -22.76
CA VAL A 320 -13.21 -6.16 -21.35
C VAL A 320 -11.87 -6.06 -20.61
N TYR A 321 -11.18 -4.92 -20.75
CA TYR A 321 -9.82 -4.75 -20.25
C TYR A 321 -9.67 -3.76 -19.10
N ASP A 322 -10.75 -3.04 -18.77
CA ASP A 322 -10.77 -2.16 -17.61
C ASP A 322 -10.99 -2.95 -16.30
N ALA A 323 -10.13 -2.71 -15.30
CA ALA A 323 -10.15 -3.44 -14.03
C ALA A 323 -11.37 -3.08 -13.15
N GLU A 324 -12.00 -1.91 -13.31
CA GLU A 324 -13.23 -1.61 -12.58
C GLU A 324 -14.41 -2.37 -13.16
N LEU A 325 -14.53 -2.35 -14.48
CA LEU A 325 -15.57 -3.07 -15.21
C LEU A 325 -15.47 -4.59 -15.02
N LEU A 326 -14.28 -5.18 -15.16
CA LEU A 326 -14.05 -6.62 -14.91
C LEU A 326 -14.55 -7.03 -13.52
N ARG A 327 -14.27 -6.21 -12.51
CA ARG A 327 -14.66 -6.49 -11.13
C ARG A 327 -16.16 -6.41 -10.92
N ALA A 328 -16.83 -5.44 -11.54
CA ALA A 328 -18.28 -5.29 -11.48
C ALA A 328 -18.98 -6.47 -12.16
N LEU A 329 -18.47 -6.92 -13.31
CA LEU A 329 -18.96 -8.10 -14.03
C LEU A 329 -18.82 -9.37 -13.18
N PHE A 330 -17.67 -9.63 -12.55
CA PHE A 330 -17.52 -10.77 -11.62
C PHE A 330 -18.53 -10.74 -10.46
N ARG A 331 -18.85 -9.55 -9.93
CA ARG A 331 -19.83 -9.39 -8.85
C ARG A 331 -21.26 -9.70 -9.29
N ILE A 332 -21.66 -9.26 -10.47
CA ILE A 332 -22.97 -9.61 -11.04
C ILE A 332 -23.08 -11.12 -11.23
N HIS A 333 -22.05 -11.77 -11.78
CA HIS A 333 -22.03 -13.23 -11.92
C HIS A 333 -22.23 -13.95 -10.58
N ASN A 334 -21.57 -13.47 -9.53
CA ASN A 334 -21.74 -14.04 -8.19
C ASN A 334 -23.16 -13.78 -7.62
N SER A 335 -23.75 -12.62 -7.90
CA SER A 335 -25.15 -12.33 -7.53
C SER A 335 -26.14 -13.22 -8.28
N ALA A 336 -25.93 -13.42 -9.59
CA ALA A 336 -26.65 -14.36 -10.44
C ALA A 336 -26.65 -15.78 -9.87
N ALA A 337 -25.47 -16.31 -9.54
CA ALA A 337 -25.31 -17.66 -9.00
C ALA A 337 -26.01 -17.83 -7.63
N LYS A 338 -25.96 -16.80 -6.77
CA LYS A 338 -26.68 -16.80 -5.49
C LYS A 338 -28.19 -16.81 -5.67
N LYS A 339 -28.72 -16.03 -6.62
CA LYS A 339 -30.16 -16.01 -6.95
C LYS A 339 -30.61 -17.38 -7.46
N ALA A 340 -29.86 -17.99 -8.38
CA ALA A 340 -30.14 -19.34 -8.88
C ALA A 340 -30.13 -20.40 -7.78
N SER A 341 -29.16 -20.33 -6.85
CA SER A 341 -29.09 -21.26 -5.71
C SER A 341 -30.29 -21.12 -4.77
N THR A 342 -30.82 -19.90 -4.59
CA THR A 342 -32.00 -19.65 -3.75
C THR A 342 -33.27 -20.23 -4.39
N LEU A 343 -33.42 -20.06 -5.71
CA LEU A 343 -34.55 -20.61 -6.47
C LEU A 343 -34.52 -22.16 -6.51
N ALA A 344 -33.34 -22.77 -6.58
CA ALA A 344 -33.19 -24.23 -6.54
C ALA A 344 -33.53 -24.85 -5.16
N LEU A 345 -33.49 -24.06 -4.08
CA LEU A 345 -33.93 -24.50 -2.74
C LEU A 345 -35.46 -24.53 -2.59
N GLU A 346 -36.19 -23.82 -3.46
CA GLU A 346 -37.67 -23.76 -3.47
C GLU A 346 -38.30 -24.76 -4.46
N SER A 347 -37.49 -25.41 -5.30
CA SER A 347 -37.93 -26.34 -6.34
C SER A 347 -37.10 -27.61 -6.32
N THR A 348 -37.73 -28.74 -5.98
CA THR A 348 -37.08 -30.06 -5.78
C THR A 348 -36.52 -30.72 -7.05
N THR A 349 -36.71 -30.11 -8.22
CA THR A 349 -36.24 -30.64 -9.51
C THR A 349 -35.88 -29.51 -10.45
N VAL A 350 -34.72 -28.88 -10.26
CA VAL A 350 -34.11 -28.07 -11.31
C VAL A 350 -32.65 -28.48 -11.48
N ASP A 351 -32.43 -29.16 -12.59
CA ASP A 351 -31.15 -29.49 -13.18
C ASP A 351 -30.37 -28.17 -13.40
N LEU A 352 -29.50 -27.80 -12.44
CA LEU A 352 -28.77 -26.51 -12.40
C LEU A 352 -27.90 -26.29 -13.65
N GLN A 353 -27.57 -27.35 -14.38
CA GLN A 353 -26.83 -27.29 -15.64
C GLN A 353 -27.71 -26.90 -16.85
N LYS A 354 -29.04 -26.99 -16.75
CA LYS A 354 -29.99 -26.71 -17.85
C LYS A 354 -30.78 -25.41 -17.73
N THR A 355 -30.71 -24.68 -16.61
CA THR A 355 -31.26 -23.31 -16.58
C THR A 355 -30.37 -22.44 -17.46
N GLY A 356 -30.91 -22.00 -18.61
CA GLY A 356 -30.16 -21.29 -19.63
C GLY A 356 -29.32 -20.18 -19.02
N LYS A 357 -27.98 -20.35 -19.06
CA LYS A 357 -26.97 -19.35 -18.70
C LYS A 357 -27.50 -17.97 -19.10
N TRP A 358 -27.58 -17.04 -18.16
CA TRP A 358 -28.08 -15.66 -18.31
C TRP A 358 -27.71 -15.10 -19.69
N LYS A 359 -28.61 -15.27 -20.68
CA LYS A 359 -28.28 -15.05 -22.09
C LYS A 359 -27.81 -13.59 -22.25
N GLY A 360 -26.58 -13.33 -22.67
CA GLY A 360 -26.07 -11.97 -22.91
C GLY A 360 -25.05 -11.42 -21.90
N LEU A 361 -24.75 -12.12 -20.80
CA LEU A 361 -23.55 -11.82 -20.00
C LEU A 361 -22.32 -12.57 -20.59
N PRO A 362 -21.12 -11.95 -20.62
CA PRO A 362 -19.89 -12.67 -20.98
C PRO A 362 -19.68 -13.87 -20.07
N SER A 363 -19.17 -14.99 -20.59
CA SER A 363 -18.94 -16.16 -19.73
C SER A 363 -17.86 -15.88 -18.67
N SER A 364 -17.94 -16.55 -17.52
CA SER A 364 -16.90 -16.45 -16.47
C SER A 364 -15.49 -16.76 -17.00
N ARG A 365 -15.37 -17.76 -17.89
CA ARG A 365 -14.12 -18.09 -18.58
C ARG A 365 -13.63 -16.97 -19.48
N THR A 366 -14.53 -16.31 -20.23
CA THR A 366 -14.20 -15.13 -21.04
C THR A 366 -13.65 -14.00 -20.16
N LEU A 367 -14.31 -13.71 -19.03
CA LEU A 367 -13.86 -12.68 -18.10
C LEU A 367 -12.51 -13.00 -17.46
N ILE A 368 -12.29 -14.27 -17.08
CA ILE A 368 -10.98 -14.73 -16.56
C ILE A 368 -9.90 -14.62 -17.63
N ARG A 369 -10.20 -14.95 -18.89
CA ARG A 369 -9.26 -14.77 -20.01
C ARG A 369 -8.90 -13.31 -20.21
N SER A 370 -9.87 -12.39 -20.19
CA SER A 370 -9.59 -10.96 -20.28
C SER A 370 -8.75 -10.44 -19.10
N LEU A 371 -9.05 -10.92 -17.88
CA LEU A 371 -8.23 -10.63 -16.70
C LEU A 371 -6.78 -11.09 -16.87
N VAL A 372 -6.55 -12.28 -17.42
CA VAL A 372 -5.21 -12.80 -17.69
C VAL A 372 -4.51 -11.95 -18.74
N GLN A 373 -5.18 -11.61 -19.85
CA GLN A 373 -4.59 -10.80 -20.92
C GLN A 373 -4.08 -9.43 -20.43
N VAL A 374 -4.87 -8.73 -19.60
CA VAL A 374 -4.45 -7.46 -18.99
C VAL A 374 -3.39 -7.69 -17.93
N GLY A 375 -3.58 -8.71 -17.09
CA GLY A 375 -2.65 -9.04 -16.01
C GLY A 375 -1.26 -9.46 -16.50
N GLU A 376 -1.13 -10.10 -17.65
CA GLU A 376 0.16 -10.45 -18.26
C GLU A 376 0.78 -9.30 -19.06
N GLY A 377 0.00 -8.26 -19.39
CA GLY A 377 0.46 -7.16 -20.23
C GLY A 377 0.38 -7.48 -21.73
N ASN A 378 -0.41 -8.48 -22.12
CA ASN A 378 -0.63 -8.87 -23.52
C ASN A 378 -1.54 -7.87 -24.26
N VAL A 379 -2.15 -6.94 -23.52
CA VAL A 379 -2.98 -5.85 -24.03
C VAL A 379 -2.41 -4.53 -23.54
N VAL A 380 -2.38 -3.52 -24.42
CA VAL A 380 -1.95 -2.17 -24.07
C VAL A 380 -2.87 -1.61 -22.99
N SER A 381 -2.32 -1.32 -21.82
CA SER A 381 -3.07 -0.85 -20.64
C SER A 381 -2.18 -0.01 -19.73
N SER A 382 -2.79 0.86 -18.91
CA SER A 382 -2.05 1.66 -17.94
C SER A 382 -1.41 0.78 -16.85
N THR A 383 -0.30 1.24 -16.28
CA THR A 383 0.38 0.54 -15.17
C THR A 383 -0.53 0.38 -13.96
N GLU A 384 -1.39 1.36 -13.70
CA GLU A 384 -2.43 1.31 -12.66
C GLU A 384 -3.47 0.22 -12.93
N ASN A 385 -3.94 0.10 -14.18
CA ASN A 385 -4.91 -0.92 -14.56
C ASN A 385 -4.33 -2.34 -14.42
N ILE A 386 -3.07 -2.55 -14.85
CA ILE A 386 -2.35 -3.82 -14.66
C ILE A 386 -2.20 -4.15 -13.17
N ALA A 387 -1.83 -3.18 -12.34
CA ALA A 387 -1.72 -3.37 -10.89
C ALA A 387 -3.07 -3.70 -10.24
N SER A 388 -4.15 -3.07 -10.71
CA SER A 388 -5.53 -3.32 -10.26
C SER A 388 -6.01 -4.73 -10.63
N CYS A 389 -5.69 -5.22 -11.83
CA CYS A 389 -5.94 -6.60 -12.27
C CYS A 389 -5.11 -7.62 -11.47
N ARG A 390 -3.85 -7.30 -11.17
CA ARG A 390 -2.97 -8.09 -10.27
C ARG A 390 -3.27 -7.89 -8.79
N SER A 391 -4.41 -7.30 -8.44
CA SER A 391 -4.79 -7.13 -7.04
C SER A 391 -5.42 -8.41 -6.47
N ARG A 392 -5.16 -8.69 -5.20
CA ARG A 392 -5.84 -9.77 -4.45
C ARG A 392 -7.37 -9.65 -4.53
N ARG A 393 -7.89 -8.41 -4.54
CA ARG A 393 -9.32 -8.14 -4.61
C ARG A 393 -9.91 -8.63 -5.93
N MET A 394 -9.22 -8.41 -7.05
CA MET A 394 -9.64 -8.87 -8.37
C MET A 394 -9.61 -10.40 -8.46
N LEU A 395 -8.49 -11.03 -8.08
CA LEU A 395 -8.37 -12.49 -8.12
C LEU A 395 -9.41 -13.19 -7.24
N ASN A 396 -9.71 -12.65 -6.05
CA ASN A 396 -10.78 -13.18 -5.20
C ASN A 396 -12.18 -13.05 -5.86
N ALA A 397 -12.43 -11.99 -6.63
CA ALA A 397 -13.69 -11.85 -7.35
C ALA A 397 -13.83 -12.91 -8.44
N ALA A 398 -12.79 -13.09 -9.26
CA ALA A 398 -12.73 -14.15 -10.27
C ALA A 398 -12.87 -15.56 -9.68
N LEU A 399 -12.17 -15.82 -8.57
CA LEU A 399 -12.25 -17.09 -7.84
C LEU A 399 -13.67 -17.37 -7.33
N MET A 400 -14.31 -16.36 -6.73
CA MET A 400 -15.69 -16.49 -6.26
C MET A 400 -16.66 -16.81 -7.38
N THR A 401 -16.51 -16.18 -8.55
CA THR A 401 -17.33 -16.45 -9.72
C THR A 401 -17.17 -17.90 -10.18
N ALA A 402 -15.93 -18.38 -10.37
CA ALA A 402 -15.66 -19.76 -10.77
C ALA A 402 -16.21 -20.78 -9.77
N MET A 403 -16.04 -20.54 -8.46
CA MET A 403 -16.58 -21.39 -7.40
C MET A 403 -18.10 -21.43 -7.38
N SER A 404 -18.75 -20.28 -7.65
CA SER A 404 -20.21 -20.18 -7.67
C SER A 404 -20.85 -20.90 -8.87
N GLU A 405 -20.13 -21.00 -9.99
CA GLU A 405 -20.54 -21.71 -11.20
C GLU A 405 -20.12 -23.20 -11.21
N ARG A 406 -19.49 -23.69 -10.12
CA ARG A 406 -18.89 -25.05 -10.02
C ARG A 406 -17.82 -25.35 -11.09
N ASP A 407 -17.17 -24.32 -11.62
CA ASP A 407 -16.07 -24.47 -12.58
C ASP A 407 -14.73 -24.62 -11.84
N TYR A 408 -14.54 -25.78 -11.19
CA TYR A 408 -13.31 -26.07 -10.43
C TYR A 408 -12.03 -25.99 -11.28
N PRO A 409 -12.00 -26.45 -12.55
CA PRO A 409 -10.85 -26.25 -13.43
C PRO A 409 -10.47 -24.77 -13.60
N ALA A 410 -11.44 -23.87 -13.85
CA ALA A 410 -11.17 -22.43 -13.94
C ALA A 410 -10.71 -21.85 -12.58
N ALA A 411 -11.29 -22.30 -11.46
CA ALA A 411 -10.87 -21.89 -10.13
C ALA A 411 -9.41 -22.28 -9.82
N VAL A 412 -8.97 -23.46 -10.28
CA VAL A 412 -7.56 -23.90 -10.19
C VAL A 412 -6.65 -22.99 -11.01
N VAL A 413 -7.06 -22.57 -12.21
CA VAL A 413 -6.30 -21.60 -13.02
C VAL A 413 -6.16 -20.27 -12.28
N VAL A 414 -7.24 -19.73 -11.71
CA VAL A 414 -7.19 -18.48 -10.92
C VAL A 414 -6.27 -18.62 -9.71
N LEU A 415 -6.30 -19.74 -8.99
CA LEU A 415 -5.36 -20.01 -7.89
C LEU A 415 -3.91 -20.05 -8.36
N ASN A 416 -3.62 -20.61 -9.54
CA ASN A 416 -2.28 -20.58 -10.11
C ASN A 416 -1.82 -19.16 -10.46
N LEU A 417 -2.72 -18.22 -10.76
CA LEU A 417 -2.38 -16.80 -10.94
C LEU A 417 -1.90 -16.14 -9.63
N PHE A 418 -2.42 -16.55 -8.47
CA PHE A 418 -1.87 -16.09 -7.17
C PHE A 418 -0.39 -16.44 -7.05
N GLU A 419 0.00 -17.63 -7.50
CA GLU A 419 1.41 -18.03 -7.51
C GLU A 419 2.21 -17.28 -8.58
N ARG A 420 1.71 -17.25 -9.83
CA ARG A 420 2.36 -16.62 -10.99
C ARG A 420 2.65 -15.13 -10.74
N TRP A 421 1.70 -14.41 -10.15
CA TRP A 421 1.84 -12.98 -9.83
C TRP A 421 2.35 -12.72 -8.41
N ARG A 422 2.77 -13.77 -7.68
CA ARG A 422 3.31 -13.70 -6.31
C ARG A 422 2.38 -13.00 -5.31
N ILE A 423 1.08 -13.19 -5.44
CA ILE A 423 0.04 -12.65 -4.58
C ILE A 423 -0.30 -13.68 -3.51
N THR A 424 -0.16 -13.34 -2.23
CA THR A 424 -0.51 -14.27 -1.14
C THR A 424 -2.03 -14.34 -0.93
N PRO A 425 -2.65 -15.55 -0.90
CA PRO A 425 -4.03 -15.76 -0.46
C PRO A 425 -4.30 -15.16 0.91
N SER A 426 -5.48 -14.56 1.07
CA SER A 426 -5.95 -14.06 2.37
C SER A 426 -6.90 -15.06 3.03
N GLN A 427 -7.22 -14.86 4.30
CA GLN A 427 -8.27 -15.63 4.97
C GLN A 427 -9.61 -15.62 4.22
N SER A 428 -9.94 -14.49 3.56
CA SER A 428 -11.12 -14.40 2.69
C SER A 428 -11.01 -15.35 1.49
N THR A 429 -9.82 -15.47 0.88
CA THR A 429 -9.55 -16.40 -0.23
C THR A 429 -9.85 -17.85 0.15
N TYR A 430 -9.46 -18.27 1.35
CA TYR A 430 -9.81 -19.60 1.87
C TYR A 430 -11.31 -19.76 2.08
N THR A 431 -11.95 -18.75 2.65
CA THR A 431 -13.40 -18.74 2.89
C THR A 431 -14.18 -18.86 1.58
N TYR A 432 -13.67 -18.22 0.52
CA TYR A 432 -14.24 -18.24 -0.83
C TYR A 432 -14.09 -19.57 -1.56
N VAL A 433 -13.22 -20.47 -1.10
CA VAL A 433 -13.11 -21.84 -1.63
C VAL A 433 -13.83 -22.85 -0.74
N ILE A 434 -13.57 -22.79 0.57
CA ILE A 434 -14.05 -23.81 1.52
C ILE A 434 -15.56 -23.72 1.74
N ASN A 435 -16.12 -22.51 1.89
CA ASN A 435 -17.55 -22.38 2.17
C ASN A 435 -18.43 -22.84 1.00
N PRO A 436 -18.13 -22.48 -0.27
CA PRO A 436 -18.86 -23.02 -1.42
C PRO A 436 -18.79 -24.55 -1.50
N LEU A 437 -17.60 -25.14 -1.35
CA LEU A 437 -17.43 -26.60 -1.39
C LEU A 437 -18.25 -27.32 -0.31
N ALA A 438 -18.27 -26.76 0.91
CA ALA A 438 -19.10 -27.27 1.98
C ALA A 438 -20.60 -27.17 1.64
N SER A 439 -21.05 -26.03 1.08
CA SER A 439 -22.44 -25.88 0.64
C SER A 439 -22.83 -26.74 -0.55
N GLN A 440 -21.86 -27.19 -1.34
CA GLN A 440 -22.02 -28.07 -2.50
C GLN A 440 -21.97 -29.56 -2.12
N GLY A 441 -21.68 -29.89 -0.85
CA GLY A 441 -21.65 -31.28 -0.36
C GLY A 441 -20.30 -31.98 -0.47
N HIS A 442 -19.21 -31.28 -0.85
CA HIS A 442 -17.88 -31.87 -1.02
C HIS A 442 -17.11 -32.03 0.31
N TYR A 443 -17.73 -32.68 1.29
CA TYR A 443 -17.15 -32.87 2.63
C TYR A 443 -15.90 -33.76 2.60
N GLN A 444 -15.88 -34.78 1.74
CA GLN A 444 -14.74 -35.71 1.61
C GLN A 444 -13.49 -35.02 1.05
N ALA A 445 -13.65 -34.03 0.16
CA ALA A 445 -12.53 -33.25 -0.38
C ALA A 445 -11.81 -32.41 0.69
N LEU A 446 -12.49 -32.11 1.79
CA LEU A 446 -11.98 -31.32 2.92
C LEU A 446 -11.30 -32.18 4.00
N LEU A 447 -11.41 -33.50 3.94
CA LEU A 447 -10.78 -34.41 4.90
C LEU A 447 -9.26 -34.55 4.66
N PRO A 448 -8.44 -34.57 5.73
CA PRO A 448 -7.01 -34.86 5.63
C PRO A 448 -6.77 -36.35 5.32
N GLU A 449 -5.69 -36.66 4.59
CA GLU A 449 -5.24 -38.04 4.33
C GLU A 449 -4.55 -38.66 5.57
N PRO A 450 -4.49 -40.00 5.69
CA PRO A 450 -3.73 -40.66 6.75
C PRO A 450 -2.25 -40.27 6.68
N GLY A 451 -1.73 -39.62 7.73
CA GLY A 451 -0.33 -39.17 7.82
C GLY A 451 -0.11 -37.66 7.57
N GLU A 452 -1.17 -36.88 7.31
CA GLU A 452 -1.08 -35.42 7.24
C GLU A 452 -1.55 -34.74 8.53
N THR A 453 -0.89 -33.65 8.90
CA THR A 453 -1.25 -32.83 10.07
C THR A 453 -2.68 -32.28 9.91
N LYS A 454 -3.53 -32.55 10.90
CA LYS A 454 -4.96 -32.19 10.99
C LYS A 454 -5.22 -30.71 10.69
N LEU A 455 -6.37 -30.35 10.13
CA LEU A 455 -6.76 -28.93 10.01
C LEU A 455 -7.15 -28.35 11.37
N SER A 456 -6.55 -27.23 11.81
CA SER A 456 -7.15 -26.43 12.88
C SER A 456 -8.42 -25.78 12.37
N ALA A 457 -9.55 -26.16 12.99
CA ALA A 457 -10.85 -25.53 12.82
C ALA A 457 -10.94 -24.13 13.47
N SER A 458 -9.86 -23.61 14.07
CA SER A 458 -9.91 -22.32 14.75
C SER A 458 -9.72 -21.16 13.76
N LYS A 459 -10.78 -20.36 13.61
CA LYS A 459 -10.84 -19.03 12.97
C LYS A 459 -11.22 -18.93 11.48
N LEU A 460 -11.71 -19.96 10.80
CA LEU A 460 -12.55 -19.74 9.61
C LEU A 460 -14.02 -19.86 10.01
N ASN A 461 -14.91 -19.07 9.39
CA ASN A 461 -16.37 -19.17 9.55
C ASN A 461 -16.96 -20.55 9.15
N PHE A 462 -16.12 -21.54 8.87
CA PHE A 462 -16.44 -22.90 8.49
C PHE A 462 -17.32 -23.62 9.53
N HIS A 463 -17.02 -23.48 10.83
CA HIS A 463 -17.87 -24.09 11.87
C HIS A 463 -19.29 -23.49 11.86
N THR A 464 -19.42 -22.17 11.71
CA THR A 464 -20.71 -21.48 11.54
C THR A 464 -21.43 -21.86 10.24
N THR A 465 -20.70 -22.07 9.14
CA THR A 465 -21.26 -22.53 7.87
C THR A 465 -21.79 -23.97 7.99
N LEU A 466 -21.01 -24.88 8.56
CA LEU A 466 -21.45 -26.26 8.87
C LEU A 466 -22.63 -26.27 9.84
N GLN A 467 -22.66 -25.38 10.83
CA GLN A 467 -23.78 -25.25 11.77
C GLN A 467 -25.05 -24.76 11.09
N SER A 468 -24.94 -23.82 10.14
CA SER A 468 -26.07 -23.36 9.33
C SER A 468 -26.60 -24.44 8.39
N ILE A 469 -25.72 -25.25 7.80
CA ILE A 469 -26.10 -26.32 6.86
C ILE A 469 -26.69 -27.51 7.63
N ALA A 470 -26.11 -27.90 8.77
CA ALA A 470 -26.65 -28.94 9.64
C ALA A 470 -28.05 -28.59 10.20
N ARG A 471 -28.32 -27.31 10.49
CA ARG A 471 -29.67 -26.85 10.89
C ARG A 471 -30.73 -27.02 9.78
N ARG A 472 -30.31 -27.18 8.52
CA ARG A 472 -31.19 -27.42 7.36
C ARG A 472 -31.40 -28.90 7.07
N GLY A 473 -30.94 -29.81 7.95
CA GLY A 473 -31.20 -31.25 7.87
C GLY A 473 -30.14 -32.08 7.14
N ASP A 474 -29.02 -31.49 6.73
CA ASP A 474 -27.92 -32.22 6.09
C ASP A 474 -27.15 -33.07 7.12
N VAL A 475 -27.39 -34.39 7.07
CA VAL A 475 -26.83 -35.40 7.98
C VAL A 475 -25.29 -35.49 7.86
N PRO A 476 -24.69 -35.53 6.65
CA PRO A 476 -23.24 -35.40 6.48
C PRO A 476 -22.61 -34.15 7.12
N ALA A 477 -23.24 -32.98 6.98
CA ALA A 477 -22.74 -31.75 7.62
C ALA A 477 -22.79 -31.82 9.15
N ALA A 478 -23.85 -32.42 9.70
CA ALA A 478 -24.00 -32.66 11.14
C ALA A 478 -22.99 -33.68 11.67
N LEU A 479 -22.71 -34.74 10.90
CA LEU A 479 -21.70 -35.76 11.22
C LEU A 479 -20.30 -35.14 11.22
N MET A 480 -19.92 -34.40 10.18
CA MET A 480 -18.64 -33.69 10.09
C MET A 480 -18.46 -32.69 11.27
N ARG A 481 -19.53 -32.01 11.67
CA ARG A 481 -19.53 -31.14 12.87
C ARG A 481 -19.32 -31.93 14.16
N ARG A 482 -19.94 -33.11 14.32
CA ARG A 482 -19.71 -34.00 15.46
C ARG A 482 -18.27 -34.51 15.48
N THR A 483 -17.74 -34.97 14.35
CA THR A 483 -16.34 -35.43 14.25
C THR A 483 -15.34 -34.32 14.56
N LEU A 484 -15.66 -33.06 14.22
CA LEU A 484 -14.86 -31.89 14.58
C LEU A 484 -15.06 -31.44 16.04
N GLY A 485 -16.24 -31.69 16.62
CA GLY A 485 -16.61 -31.33 17.99
C GLY A 485 -16.16 -32.34 19.05
N ASP A 486 -16.18 -33.63 18.75
CA ASP A 486 -15.63 -34.69 19.62
C ASP A 486 -14.10 -34.57 19.73
N GLN A 487 -13.44 -34.03 18.69
CA GLN A 487 -12.02 -33.65 18.75
C GLN A 487 -11.73 -32.35 19.51
N ALA A 488 -12.75 -31.66 20.04
CA ALA A 488 -12.57 -30.50 20.92
C ALA A 488 -12.67 -30.87 22.42
N ASN A 489 -13.19 -32.06 22.75
CA ASN A 489 -13.37 -32.55 24.12
C ASN A 489 -12.29 -33.54 24.59
N ASP A 490 -11.43 -34.02 23.70
CA ASP A 490 -10.28 -34.84 24.07
C ASP A 490 -9.12 -33.93 24.49
N SER A 491 -8.74 -34.00 25.77
CA SER A 491 -7.81 -33.10 26.46
C SER A 491 -6.32 -33.24 26.09
N ASP A 492 -6.01 -33.85 24.94
CA ASP A 492 -4.65 -34.00 24.38
C ASP A 492 -4.57 -33.66 22.88
N THR A 493 -5.45 -32.75 22.42
CA THR A 493 -5.62 -32.48 20.99
C THR A 493 -4.66 -31.42 20.46
N VAL A 494 -3.59 -31.93 19.83
CA VAL A 494 -2.72 -31.29 18.83
C VAL A 494 -3.41 -30.14 18.07
N HIS A 495 -3.14 -28.89 18.47
CA HIS A 495 -3.58 -27.70 17.74
C HIS A 495 -2.67 -27.44 16.52
N VAL A 496 -2.98 -28.05 15.38
CA VAL A 496 -2.31 -27.81 14.10
C VAL A 496 -2.84 -26.53 13.43
N SER A 497 -2.19 -25.38 13.65
CA SER A 497 -2.39 -24.20 12.80
C SER A 497 -1.79 -24.44 11.40
N ALA A 498 -2.52 -25.17 10.54
CA ALA A 498 -2.16 -25.35 9.15
C ALA A 498 -2.48 -24.09 8.34
N ARG A 499 -1.77 -22.97 8.59
CA ARG A 499 -1.52 -21.98 7.54
C ARG A 499 -0.10 -22.23 7.05
N PRO A 500 0.09 -22.90 5.90
CA PRO A 500 1.42 -23.13 5.38
C PRO A 500 2.21 -21.82 5.26
N SER A 501 3.50 -21.85 5.62
CA SER A 501 4.37 -20.66 5.74
C SER A 501 4.67 -19.93 4.43
N SER A 502 4.38 -20.54 3.28
CA SER A 502 4.61 -19.96 1.95
C SER A 502 3.32 -19.89 1.13
N THR A 503 3.18 -18.82 0.33
CA THR A 503 2.12 -18.64 -0.67
C THR A 503 1.95 -19.89 -1.52
N LEU A 504 3.06 -20.53 -1.91
CA LEU A 504 3.10 -21.76 -2.68
C LEU A 504 2.34 -22.91 -1.99
N ARG A 505 2.64 -23.20 -0.72
CA ARG A 505 1.97 -24.29 0.00
C ARG A 505 0.50 -23.97 0.31
N GLN A 506 0.18 -22.68 0.50
CA GLN A 506 -1.18 -22.20 0.69
C GLN A 506 -2.07 -22.41 -0.54
N THR A 507 -1.57 -22.02 -1.72
CA THR A 507 -2.25 -22.24 -3.01
C THR A 507 -2.30 -23.72 -3.35
N GLN A 508 -1.23 -24.48 -3.13
CA GLN A 508 -1.18 -25.93 -3.38
C GLN A 508 -2.23 -26.71 -2.57
N TYR A 509 -2.46 -26.31 -1.32
CA TYR A 509 -3.52 -26.92 -0.50
C TYR A 509 -4.91 -26.68 -1.10
N LEU A 510 -5.23 -25.45 -1.50
CA LEU A 510 -6.51 -25.11 -2.12
C LEU A 510 -6.69 -25.82 -3.47
N VAL A 511 -5.64 -25.85 -4.31
CA VAL A 511 -5.64 -26.58 -5.58
C VAL A 511 -5.89 -28.07 -5.35
N ARG A 512 -5.29 -28.67 -4.32
CA ARG A 512 -5.52 -30.08 -3.99
C ARG A 512 -6.98 -30.36 -3.65
N ILE A 513 -7.58 -29.53 -2.78
CA ILE A 513 -8.99 -29.69 -2.40
C ILE A 513 -9.88 -29.57 -3.65
N LEU A 514 -9.63 -28.57 -4.50
CA LEU A 514 -10.40 -28.39 -5.73
C LEU A 514 -10.26 -29.57 -6.69
N ASN A 515 -9.06 -30.15 -6.80
CA ASN A 515 -8.84 -31.36 -7.60
C ASN A 515 -9.65 -32.55 -7.07
N LYS A 516 -9.76 -32.71 -5.74
CA LYS A 516 -10.60 -33.74 -5.11
C LYS A 516 -12.09 -33.49 -5.36
N ALA A 517 -12.55 -32.24 -5.22
CA ALA A 517 -13.94 -31.87 -5.50
C ALA A 517 -14.28 -32.09 -6.98
N CYS A 518 -13.36 -31.75 -7.89
CA CYS A 518 -13.50 -32.00 -9.32
C CYS A 518 -13.57 -33.51 -9.64
N ALA A 519 -12.77 -34.34 -8.96
CA ALA A 519 -12.83 -35.80 -9.10
C ALA A 519 -14.18 -36.36 -8.64
N ALA A 520 -14.70 -35.89 -7.50
CA ALA A 520 -16.00 -36.33 -6.97
C ALA A 520 -17.14 -36.01 -7.96
N GLU A 521 -17.21 -34.79 -8.50
CA GLU A 521 -18.25 -34.41 -9.47
C GLU A 521 -18.15 -35.19 -10.79
N MET A 522 -16.93 -35.51 -11.23
CA MET A 522 -16.73 -36.37 -12.42
C MET A 522 -17.09 -37.84 -12.19
N GLN A 523 -17.10 -38.28 -10.93
CA GLN A 523 -17.48 -39.63 -10.53
C GLN A 523 -19.00 -39.75 -10.36
N ASP A 524 -19.65 -38.73 -9.79
CA ASP A 524 -21.11 -38.64 -9.70
C ASP A 524 -21.76 -38.64 -11.09
N LEU A 525 -21.18 -37.91 -12.06
CA LEU A 525 -21.61 -37.92 -13.46
C LEU A 525 -21.41 -39.28 -14.18
N GLN A 526 -20.54 -40.16 -13.66
CA GLN A 526 -20.37 -41.53 -14.20
C GLN A 526 -21.34 -42.54 -13.58
N LEU A 527 -21.76 -42.34 -12.33
CA LEU A 527 -22.77 -43.20 -11.70
C LEU A 527 -24.13 -43.08 -12.40
N GLU A 528 -24.39 -41.97 -13.08
CA GLU A 528 -25.56 -41.77 -13.96
C GLU A 528 -25.40 -42.44 -15.35
N GLY A 529 -24.19 -42.90 -15.71
CA GLY A 529 -23.88 -43.45 -17.03
C GLY A 529 -22.83 -44.57 -17.00
N ILE A 530 -23.31 -45.81 -16.86
CA ILE A 530 -22.60 -47.09 -17.08
C ILE A 530 -21.70 -47.59 -15.92
N LYS A 531 -22.04 -48.79 -15.40
CA LYS A 531 -21.23 -49.59 -14.47
C LYS A 531 -20.04 -50.22 -15.20
N GLY A 532 -18.88 -49.58 -15.15
CA GLY A 532 -17.59 -50.18 -15.53
C GLY A 532 -16.62 -50.12 -14.35
N GLU A 533 -15.73 -51.13 -14.25
CA GLU A 533 -14.76 -51.29 -13.15
C GLU A 533 -13.98 -50.00 -12.85
N GLN A 534 -13.94 -49.65 -11.56
CA GLN A 534 -13.30 -48.45 -11.04
C GLN A 534 -11.77 -48.63 -11.06
N ASP A 535 -11.11 -48.08 -12.08
CA ASP A 535 -9.69 -47.78 -12.01
C ASP A 535 -9.52 -46.32 -11.57
N GLU A 536 -9.14 -46.08 -10.31
CA GLU A 536 -8.79 -44.75 -9.79
C GLU A 536 -7.77 -44.03 -10.67
N GLY A 537 -6.89 -44.79 -11.36
CA GLY A 537 -5.91 -44.26 -12.31
C GLY A 537 -6.54 -43.57 -13.54
N SER A 538 -7.73 -44.00 -13.96
CA SER A 538 -8.47 -43.44 -15.10
C SER A 538 -9.19 -42.13 -14.74
N LEU A 539 -9.79 -42.05 -13.55
CA LEU A 539 -10.47 -40.85 -13.06
C LEU A 539 -9.51 -39.65 -12.95
N TRP A 540 -8.33 -39.86 -12.36
CA TRP A 540 -7.33 -38.80 -12.22
C TRP A 540 -6.74 -38.32 -13.54
N LYS A 541 -6.70 -39.19 -14.57
CA LYS A 541 -6.33 -38.78 -15.95
C LYS A 541 -7.38 -37.82 -16.55
N ARG A 542 -8.67 -38.07 -16.30
CA ARG A 542 -9.78 -37.21 -16.77
C ARG A 542 -9.76 -35.84 -16.07
N VAL A 543 -9.59 -35.80 -14.76
CA VAL A 543 -9.43 -34.55 -13.99
C VAL A 543 -8.27 -33.73 -14.52
N LYS A 544 -7.12 -34.38 -14.76
CA LYS A 544 -5.94 -33.72 -15.34
C LYS A 544 -6.22 -33.16 -16.74
N SER A 545 -6.92 -33.91 -17.59
CA SER A 545 -7.30 -33.47 -18.93
C SER A 545 -8.21 -32.23 -18.89
N ALA A 546 -9.21 -32.21 -17.99
CA ALA A 546 -10.11 -31.08 -17.84
C ALA A 546 -9.40 -29.81 -17.34
N ILE A 547 -8.47 -29.93 -16.40
CA ILE A 547 -7.65 -28.80 -15.94
C ILE A 547 -6.74 -28.31 -17.06
N GLN A 548 -6.14 -29.21 -17.83
CA GLN A 548 -5.30 -28.85 -18.98
C GLN A 548 -6.12 -28.10 -20.05
N ALA A 549 -7.32 -28.59 -20.38
CA ALA A 549 -8.22 -27.92 -21.31
C ALA A 549 -8.60 -26.52 -20.84
N ALA A 550 -8.92 -26.35 -19.55
CA ALA A 550 -9.20 -25.03 -18.97
C ALA A 550 -7.96 -24.11 -18.97
N GLN A 551 -6.76 -24.66 -18.75
CA GLN A 551 -5.51 -23.89 -18.86
C GLN A 551 -5.25 -23.42 -20.29
N ASP A 552 -5.46 -24.27 -21.28
CA ASP A 552 -5.25 -23.93 -22.68
C ASP A 552 -6.31 -22.90 -23.16
N GLU A 553 -7.55 -23.04 -22.71
CA GLU A 553 -8.62 -22.07 -22.98
C GLU A 553 -8.36 -20.69 -22.32
N LEU A 554 -7.85 -20.66 -21.09
CA LEU A 554 -7.73 -19.40 -20.32
C LEU A 554 -6.38 -18.70 -20.48
N LEU A 555 -5.31 -19.45 -20.75
CA LEU A 555 -3.93 -18.96 -20.83
C LEU A 555 -3.31 -19.04 -22.24
N GLY A 556 -4.02 -19.54 -23.24
CA GLY A 556 -3.49 -19.84 -24.59
C GLY A 556 -2.87 -21.22 -24.71
N THR A 557 -2.70 -21.75 -25.92
CA THR A 557 -2.17 -23.10 -26.18
C THR A 557 -0.67 -23.21 -25.85
N LEU A 558 -0.15 -24.43 -25.68
CA LEU A 558 1.29 -24.66 -25.49
C LEU A 558 2.16 -24.13 -26.65
N GLU A 559 1.62 -24.08 -27.86
CA GLU A 559 2.30 -23.61 -29.07
C GLU A 559 2.30 -22.08 -29.15
N GLU A 560 1.16 -21.43 -28.89
CA GLU A 560 1.07 -19.96 -28.76
C GLU A 560 2.03 -19.43 -27.67
N ARG A 561 2.15 -20.17 -26.55
CA ARG A 561 3.10 -19.86 -25.46
C ARG A 561 4.57 -20.07 -25.85
N LYS A 562 4.87 -20.88 -26.86
CA LYS A 562 6.24 -21.12 -27.38
C LYS A 562 6.62 -20.11 -28.47
N ASP A 563 5.66 -19.67 -29.28
CA ASP A 563 5.92 -18.71 -30.36
C ASP A 563 6.15 -17.28 -29.85
N GLU A 564 5.50 -16.89 -28.75
CA GLU A 564 5.75 -15.61 -28.04
C GLU A 564 7.20 -15.49 -27.48
N LEU A 565 7.86 -16.63 -27.23
CA LEU A 565 9.26 -16.69 -26.80
C LEU A 565 10.26 -16.42 -27.94
N SER A 566 9.82 -16.51 -29.21
CA SER A 566 10.69 -16.33 -30.37
C SER A 566 10.68 -14.92 -30.96
N SER A 567 9.64 -14.11 -30.68
CA SER A 567 9.39 -12.86 -31.41
C SER A 567 9.53 -11.55 -30.62
N SER A 568 9.71 -11.57 -29.29
CA SER A 568 9.88 -10.33 -28.52
C SER A 568 11.34 -10.06 -28.08
N SER A 569 12.04 -9.28 -28.90
CA SER A 569 13.24 -8.56 -28.48
C SER A 569 12.82 -7.27 -27.75
N LYS A 570 12.57 -7.36 -26.43
CA LYS A 570 12.57 -6.22 -25.48
C LYS A 570 12.46 -6.72 -24.02
N SER A 571 13.49 -6.39 -23.22
CA SER A 571 13.59 -6.46 -21.75
C SER A 571 13.18 -7.77 -21.04
N LEU A 572 14.14 -8.70 -20.92
CA LEU A 572 14.02 -9.87 -20.04
C LEU A 572 14.34 -9.50 -18.57
N LEU A 573 13.29 -9.14 -17.82
CA LEU A 573 13.19 -9.43 -16.39
C LEU A 573 12.76 -10.90 -16.27
N LEU A 574 13.57 -11.72 -15.58
CA LEU A 574 13.30 -13.09 -15.07
C LEU A 574 14.31 -14.14 -15.59
N SER A 575 15.16 -14.61 -14.67
CA SER A 575 15.94 -15.83 -14.86
C SER A 575 15.03 -17.07 -14.81
N LYS A 576 15.04 -17.80 -15.92
CA LYS A 576 14.77 -19.25 -16.11
C LYS A 576 13.48 -19.82 -15.50
N ALA A 577 12.50 -19.99 -16.40
CA ALA A 577 11.46 -21.03 -16.45
C ALA A 577 10.60 -21.28 -15.19
N PRO A 578 9.30 -20.93 -15.22
CA PRO A 578 8.34 -21.60 -14.35
C PRO A 578 8.22 -23.05 -14.83
N THR A 579 8.70 -24.00 -14.04
CA THR A 579 8.31 -25.40 -14.19
C THR A 579 6.83 -25.54 -13.88
N LEU A 580 5.97 -25.31 -14.88
CA LEU A 580 4.64 -25.91 -14.97
C LEU A 580 4.84 -27.42 -15.22
N SER A 581 5.37 -28.12 -14.22
CA SER A 581 5.59 -29.57 -14.29
C SER A 581 4.35 -30.30 -13.80
N PRO A 582 3.76 -31.21 -14.58
CA PRO A 582 2.67 -32.11 -14.14
C PRO A 582 3.10 -33.15 -13.08
N HIS A 583 4.28 -33.01 -12.46
CA HIS A 583 4.95 -34.04 -11.67
C HIS A 583 5.00 -33.80 -10.16
N ARG A 584 4.33 -32.79 -9.60
CA ARG A 584 4.13 -32.70 -8.13
C ARG A 584 2.93 -33.56 -7.70
N ARG A 585 3.06 -34.87 -7.83
CA ARG A 585 2.17 -35.84 -7.17
C ARG A 585 2.73 -36.17 -5.80
N GLY A 586 2.01 -35.82 -4.75
CA GLY A 586 2.22 -36.44 -3.43
C GLY A 586 1.54 -37.80 -3.41
N PHE A 587 2.27 -38.86 -3.79
CA PHE A 587 1.86 -40.24 -3.56
C PHE A 587 3.12 -41.13 -3.46
N LYS A 588 3.29 -41.83 -2.34
CA LYS A 588 4.09 -43.06 -2.25
C LYS A 588 3.12 -44.20 -2.00
N PRO A 589 3.09 -45.27 -2.79
CA PRO A 589 2.57 -46.56 -2.35
C PRO A 589 3.69 -47.29 -1.61
N ALA A 590 3.38 -47.81 -0.43
CA ALA A 590 4.22 -48.77 0.27
C ALA A 590 3.82 -50.19 -0.17
N SER A 591 4.72 -50.92 -0.82
CA SER A 591 4.85 -52.38 -0.65
C SER A 591 6.17 -52.88 -1.26
N THR A 592 6.69 -53.91 -0.62
CA THR A 592 7.96 -54.64 -0.73
C THR A 592 8.17 -55.43 -2.03
N ALA A 593 9.41 -55.53 -2.52
CA ALA A 593 10.15 -56.79 -2.72
C ALA A 593 11.49 -56.58 -3.48
N CYS A 594 12.54 -57.27 -3.02
CA CYS A 594 13.82 -57.47 -3.70
C CYS A 594 13.67 -58.20 -5.03
N THR A 595 14.51 -57.87 -6.03
CA THR A 595 15.38 -58.84 -6.75
C THR A 595 16.31 -58.16 -7.78
N SER A 596 17.61 -58.45 -7.59
CA SER A 596 18.67 -58.78 -8.55
C SER A 596 18.70 -58.30 -10.03
N THR A 597 19.90 -57.82 -10.38
CA THR A 597 20.74 -58.14 -11.56
C THR A 597 20.43 -57.56 -12.95
N SER A 598 21.47 -56.87 -13.47
CA SER A 598 22.02 -56.95 -14.85
C SER A 598 21.15 -56.36 -15.97
N SER A 599 21.61 -55.66 -17.01
CA SER A 599 22.93 -55.50 -17.64
C SER A 599 22.80 -54.57 -18.86
N ILE A 600 23.93 -53.97 -19.28
CA ILE A 600 24.29 -53.57 -20.67
C ILE A 600 23.49 -52.39 -21.28
N GLY A 601 24.09 -51.35 -21.86
CA GLY A 601 25.50 -51.05 -22.12
C GLY A 601 25.69 -49.92 -23.15
N ARG A 602 26.98 -49.61 -23.36
CA ARG A 602 27.63 -48.82 -24.44
C ARG A 602 27.61 -47.29 -24.30
N PHE A 603 28.77 -46.68 -24.01
CA PHE A 603 29.88 -46.32 -24.93
C PHE A 603 29.42 -45.35 -26.03
N GLY A 604 30.07 -44.21 -26.32
CA GLY A 604 31.38 -43.73 -25.92
C GLY A 604 31.66 -42.32 -26.49
N TRP A 605 32.85 -41.85 -26.14
CA TRP A 605 33.49 -40.58 -26.45
C TRP A 605 33.67 -40.29 -27.95
N ARG A 606 33.65 -39.02 -28.36
CA ARG A 606 34.78 -38.41 -29.12
C ARG A 606 34.66 -36.91 -29.39
N TRP A 607 35.85 -36.29 -29.34
CA TRP A 607 36.24 -34.96 -29.81
C TRP A 607 36.29 -34.85 -31.35
N ASN A 608 36.14 -33.63 -31.86
CA ASN A 608 36.90 -33.00 -32.97
C ASN A 608 36.46 -31.51 -33.02
N LYS A 609 37.32 -30.50 -32.83
CA LYS A 609 38.41 -29.93 -33.67
C LYS A 609 37.99 -29.42 -35.06
N ASN A 610 38.25 -28.12 -35.23
CA ASN A 610 38.78 -27.38 -36.38
C ASN A 610 37.85 -26.51 -37.26
N ASP A 611 38.53 -25.45 -37.74
CA ASP A 611 38.23 -24.46 -38.77
C ASP A 611 37.43 -23.22 -38.29
N GLY A 612 37.87 -21.97 -38.46
CA GLY A 612 38.95 -21.40 -39.27
C GLY A 612 38.43 -20.13 -39.98
N LEU A 613 39.25 -19.07 -39.97
CA LEU A 613 39.25 -17.90 -40.89
C LEU A 613 38.47 -16.61 -40.54
N ASP A 614 39.28 -15.57 -40.32
CA ASP A 614 39.33 -14.25 -40.97
C ASP A 614 38.11 -13.30 -40.96
N HIS A 615 38.27 -12.14 -40.30
CA HIS A 615 38.60 -10.90 -41.01
C HIS A 615 39.04 -9.77 -40.07
N ALA A 616 39.85 -8.89 -40.64
CA ALA A 616 40.75 -7.91 -40.02
C ALA A 616 40.15 -6.50 -39.84
N ARG A 617 40.92 -5.69 -39.05
CA ARG A 617 41.05 -4.21 -39.06
C ARG A 617 39.85 -3.41 -38.51
N GLN A 618 40.03 -2.31 -37.77
CA GLN A 618 41.06 -1.29 -37.89
C GLN A 618 41.20 -0.46 -36.60
N GLU A 619 42.43 -0.05 -36.31
CA GLU A 619 42.85 0.88 -35.26
C GLU A 619 42.31 2.30 -35.47
N GLN A 620 42.16 3.06 -34.39
CA GLN A 620 42.69 4.44 -34.36
C GLN A 620 42.96 4.92 -32.93
N SER A 621 44.26 5.19 -32.71
CA SER A 621 44.87 5.82 -31.55
C SER A 621 44.82 7.33 -31.69
N THR A 622 44.55 8.06 -30.60
CA THR A 622 45.19 9.36 -30.34
C THR A 622 45.63 9.43 -28.88
N LYS A 623 46.83 10.00 -28.68
CA LYS A 623 47.70 9.95 -27.52
C LYS A 623 48.09 11.38 -27.14
N LEU A 624 48.59 11.53 -25.91
CA LEU A 624 49.39 12.65 -25.32
C LEU A 624 48.53 13.75 -24.63
N THR A 625 48.87 14.28 -23.45
CA THR A 625 50.19 14.42 -22.78
C THR A 625 50.05 14.67 -21.27
N SER A 626 51.12 14.38 -20.53
CA SER A 626 51.29 14.53 -19.08
C SER A 626 51.74 15.94 -18.65
N THR A 627 51.46 16.34 -17.40
CA THR A 627 52.31 17.21 -16.55
C THR A 627 51.79 17.27 -15.10
N GLN A 628 52.71 17.22 -14.14
CA GLN A 628 52.62 17.49 -12.68
C GLN A 628 54.00 18.08 -12.25
N PRO A 629 54.25 18.68 -11.05
CA PRO A 629 53.47 18.67 -9.77
C PRO A 629 53.43 19.98 -8.87
N ALA A 630 52.59 19.93 -7.81
CA ALA A 630 52.66 20.51 -6.41
C ALA A 630 52.44 22.04 -6.10
N PRO A 631 52.09 22.49 -4.84
CA PRO A 631 51.31 21.91 -3.71
C PRO A 631 50.28 22.85 -2.99
N CYS A 632 49.43 22.28 -2.12
CA CYS A 632 48.71 22.83 -0.93
C CYS A 632 47.74 24.05 -1.00
N ARG A 633 46.43 23.82 -0.74
CA ARG A 633 45.66 24.39 0.41
C ARG A 633 44.21 23.84 0.48
N ALA A 634 43.79 23.48 1.68
CA ALA A 634 42.50 22.87 2.02
C ALA A 634 41.32 23.88 2.03
N ARG A 635 40.15 23.44 1.54
CA ARG A 635 38.79 23.93 1.91
C ARG A 635 37.76 22.79 1.73
N PRO A 636 36.66 22.79 2.49
CA PRO A 636 35.92 21.57 2.84
C PRO A 636 35.02 21.07 1.72
N PHE A 637 34.97 19.75 1.57
CA PHE A 637 34.04 19.04 0.68
C PHE A 637 32.60 19.23 1.16
N SER A 638 31.85 20.05 0.42
CA SER A 638 30.40 20.03 0.37
C SER A 638 29.97 18.82 -0.44
N THR A 639 29.63 17.71 0.23
CA THR A 639 28.96 16.58 -0.42
C THR A 639 27.48 16.89 -0.57
N SER A 640 27.05 16.97 -1.83
CA SER A 640 25.69 16.87 -2.34
C SER A 640 24.83 15.88 -1.54
N ALA A 641 24.06 16.41 -0.59
CA ALA A 641 22.88 15.73 -0.08
C ALA A 641 21.91 15.55 -1.24
N VAL A 642 21.63 14.29 -1.60
CA VAL A 642 20.48 13.94 -2.42
C VAL A 642 19.25 14.58 -1.78
N ARG A 643 18.67 15.55 -2.47
CA ARG A 643 17.43 16.21 -2.08
C ARG A 643 16.37 15.13 -1.93
N ARG A 644 15.86 14.96 -0.71
CA ARG A 644 14.57 14.30 -0.51
C ARG A 644 13.53 15.22 -1.15
N ASP A 645 12.87 14.76 -2.19
CA ASP A 645 11.64 15.41 -2.65
C ASP A 645 10.66 15.42 -1.47
N ALA A 646 10.19 16.62 -1.13
CA ALA A 646 9.31 16.87 0.00
C ALA A 646 7.84 16.47 -0.25
N ASP A 647 7.59 15.67 -1.29
CA ASP A 647 6.27 15.12 -1.66
C ASP A 647 6.24 13.61 -1.38
N SER A 648 6.24 13.20 -0.10
CA SER A 648 5.74 11.89 0.29
C SER A 648 5.26 11.92 1.75
N SER A 649 3.95 11.77 1.93
CA SER A 649 3.29 11.73 3.22
C SER A 649 3.62 10.41 3.95
N GLY A 650 4.70 10.41 4.73
CA GLY A 650 4.87 9.54 5.88
C GLY A 650 4.86 10.43 7.13
N ALA A 651 3.99 10.15 8.11
CA ALA A 651 3.87 10.97 9.31
C ALA A 651 5.23 11.10 10.03
N SER A 652 5.84 12.29 9.93
CA SER A 652 7.11 12.64 10.54
C SER A 652 6.96 12.73 12.07
N CYS A 653 8.04 12.39 12.79
CA CYS A 653 8.31 12.73 14.20
C CYS A 653 7.45 13.92 14.71
N ASP A 654 6.66 13.71 15.78
CA ASP A 654 5.76 14.73 16.36
C ASP A 654 6.44 16.10 16.41
N LEU A 655 5.74 17.16 15.98
CA LEU A 655 6.28 18.52 15.80
C LEU A 655 7.01 19.07 17.05
N ALA A 656 6.58 18.68 18.25
CA ALA A 656 7.27 19.04 19.50
C ALA A 656 8.70 18.45 19.58
N SER A 657 8.90 17.25 19.04
CA SER A 657 10.19 16.55 18.98
C SER A 657 10.95 16.72 17.65
N ALA A 658 10.32 17.26 16.60
CA ALA A 658 11.01 17.67 15.37
C ALA A 658 12.01 18.81 15.64
N SER A 659 11.71 19.69 16.60
CA SER A 659 12.64 20.72 17.12
C SER A 659 13.92 20.14 17.74
N ASN A 660 13.92 18.84 18.07
CA ASN A 660 15.06 18.16 18.65
C ASN A 660 15.97 17.53 17.59
N LYS A 661 15.67 17.58 16.28
CA LYS A 661 16.56 17.01 15.23
C LYS A 661 17.95 17.67 15.23
N ASP A 662 18.01 18.98 15.47
CA ASP A 662 19.25 19.77 15.48
C ASP A 662 19.84 20.01 16.88
N LYS A 663 19.28 19.42 17.95
CA LYS A 663 19.83 19.56 19.30
C LYS A 663 21.11 18.74 19.49
N ASP A 664 22.10 19.38 20.10
CA ASP A 664 23.37 18.77 20.48
C ASP A 664 23.27 18.12 21.88
N PHE A 665 23.67 16.86 21.97
CA PHE A 665 23.66 16.06 23.19
C PHE A 665 25.08 15.69 23.66
N THR A 666 26.12 16.34 23.12
CA THR A 666 27.52 16.12 23.51
C THR A 666 27.80 16.44 24.98
N HIS A 667 26.98 17.28 25.61
CA HIS A 667 27.03 17.60 27.04
C HIS A 667 26.67 16.42 27.96
N LEU A 668 25.96 15.41 27.45
CA LEU A 668 25.68 14.19 28.21
C LEU A 668 26.94 13.32 28.32
N GLU A 669 26.91 12.36 29.24
CA GLU A 669 27.95 11.33 29.35
C GLU A 669 28.13 10.60 28.01
N PRO A 670 29.38 10.28 27.63
CA PRO A 670 29.65 9.53 26.40
C PRO A 670 28.90 8.19 26.38
N VAL A 671 28.37 7.83 25.22
CA VAL A 671 27.77 6.51 25.01
C VAL A 671 28.90 5.48 25.00
N ARG A 672 28.83 4.52 25.93
CA ARG A 672 29.77 3.41 26.02
C ARG A 672 29.49 2.42 24.88
N ALA A 673 30.39 2.33 23.91
CA ALA A 673 30.22 1.45 22.76
C ALA A 673 31.10 0.20 22.88
N VAL A 674 30.53 -0.97 22.58
CA VAL A 674 31.27 -2.24 22.60
C VAL A 674 30.89 -3.08 21.39
N TYR A 675 31.89 -3.62 20.71
CA TYR A 675 31.70 -4.68 19.72
C TYR A 675 32.04 -6.01 20.37
N ILE A 676 31.06 -6.90 20.47
CA ILE A 676 31.24 -8.22 21.07
C ILE A 676 31.78 -9.16 19.98
N PRO A 677 32.99 -9.73 20.16
CA PRO A 677 33.56 -10.64 19.17
C PRO A 677 32.82 -11.98 19.18
N GLY A 678 32.68 -12.59 18.00
CA GLY A 678 32.01 -13.89 17.82
C GLY A 678 30.49 -13.81 17.74
N PHE A 679 29.84 -14.98 17.80
CA PHE A 679 28.39 -15.11 17.74
C PHE A 679 27.78 -15.16 19.14
N VAL A 680 26.89 -14.23 19.44
CA VAL A 680 26.20 -14.17 20.72
C VAL A 680 24.90 -14.97 20.63
N PRO A 681 24.67 -16.00 21.46
CA PRO A 681 23.35 -16.63 21.58
C PRO A 681 22.29 -15.60 21.93
N TYR A 682 21.13 -15.64 21.28
CA TYR A 682 20.12 -14.57 21.43
C TYR A 682 19.68 -14.36 22.88
N LYS A 683 19.49 -15.46 23.63
CA LYS A 683 19.12 -15.40 25.06
C LYS A 683 20.16 -14.68 25.91
N LEU A 684 21.46 -14.87 25.62
CA LEU A 684 22.55 -14.19 26.32
C LEU A 684 22.58 -12.71 25.96
N GLY A 685 22.38 -12.37 24.69
CA GLY A 685 22.25 -10.98 24.25
C GLY A 685 21.02 -10.27 24.83
N LEU A 686 19.91 -10.98 25.04
CA LEU A 686 18.72 -10.45 25.71
C LEU A 686 18.97 -10.23 27.21
N ALA A 687 19.57 -11.21 27.90
CA ALA A 687 19.95 -11.10 29.31
C ALA A 687 20.93 -9.93 29.54
N LEU A 688 21.88 -9.70 28.63
CA LEU A 688 22.79 -8.56 28.68
C LEU A 688 22.03 -7.21 28.58
N GLN A 689 21.07 -7.11 27.66
CA GLN A 689 20.24 -5.90 27.54
C GLN A 689 19.42 -5.67 28.82
N GLU A 690 18.78 -6.71 29.35
CA GLU A 690 17.99 -6.62 30.58
C GLU A 690 18.85 -6.29 31.80
N HIS A 691 20.06 -6.84 31.89
CA HIS A 691 21.05 -6.51 32.91
C HIS A 691 21.39 -5.02 32.90
N LEU A 692 21.73 -4.47 31.73
CA LEU A 692 22.10 -3.05 31.58
C LEU A 692 20.92 -2.11 31.87
N VAL A 693 19.72 -2.46 31.40
CA VAL A 693 18.49 -1.69 31.67
C VAL A 693 18.16 -1.72 33.17
N LYS A 694 18.28 -2.89 33.81
CA LYS A 694 18.01 -3.08 35.24
C LYS A 694 19.03 -2.34 36.11
N GLN A 695 20.32 -2.54 35.86
CA GLN A 695 21.42 -1.85 36.58
C GLN A 695 21.19 -0.34 36.61
N ARG A 696 20.80 0.24 35.47
CA ARG A 696 20.50 1.67 35.36
C ARG A 696 19.21 2.08 36.06
N SER A 697 18.14 1.29 35.92
CA SER A 697 16.87 1.54 36.59
C SER A 697 17.03 1.53 38.11
N ASP A 698 17.77 0.53 38.63
CA ASP A 698 18.06 0.36 40.05
C ASP A 698 18.92 1.52 40.57
N ALA A 699 19.94 1.93 39.84
CA ALA A 699 20.76 3.10 40.19
C ALA A 699 19.92 4.39 40.25
N ARG A 700 19.00 4.62 39.30
CA ARG A 700 18.08 5.76 39.32
C ARG A 700 17.04 5.69 40.43
N ALA A 701 16.63 4.50 40.84
CA ALA A 701 15.73 4.33 41.98
C ALA A 701 16.46 4.62 43.30
N ALA A 702 17.70 4.12 43.45
CA ALA A 702 18.54 4.38 44.60
C ALA A 702 18.85 5.88 44.76
N LEU A 703 19.20 6.59 43.68
CA LEU A 703 19.43 8.04 43.73
C LEU A 703 18.18 8.84 44.11
N ARG A 704 16.99 8.44 43.62
CA ARG A 704 15.73 9.07 44.03
C ARG A 704 15.44 8.85 45.52
N ALA A 705 15.62 7.63 46.01
CA ALA A 705 15.46 7.32 47.43
C ALA A 705 16.44 8.11 48.31
N LEU A 706 17.70 8.26 47.88
CA LEU A 706 18.69 9.11 48.56
C LEU A 706 18.23 10.57 48.60
N HIS A 707 17.77 11.14 47.48
CA HIS A 707 17.28 12.52 47.43
C HIS A 707 16.03 12.74 48.31
N GLU A 708 15.10 11.79 48.36
CA GLU A 708 13.92 11.86 49.24
C GLU A 708 14.32 11.79 50.72
N THR A 709 15.30 10.98 51.06
CA THR A 709 15.82 10.85 52.43
C THR A 709 16.55 12.12 52.85
N THR A 710 17.40 12.68 51.99
CA THR A 710 18.06 13.97 52.22
C THR A 710 17.06 15.12 52.33
N SER A 711 15.99 15.11 51.53
CA SER A 711 14.93 16.12 51.60
C SER A 711 14.11 16.03 52.90
N ARG A 712 13.81 14.81 53.39
CA ARG A 712 13.12 14.58 54.68
C ARG A 712 14.02 14.87 55.89
N SER A 713 15.32 14.62 55.79
CA SER A 713 16.30 14.95 56.84
C SER A 713 16.65 16.44 56.86
N ALA A 714 16.67 17.10 55.69
CA ALA A 714 16.90 18.54 55.58
C ALA A 714 15.71 19.38 56.08
N SER A 715 14.47 18.87 56.05
CA SER A 715 13.33 19.52 56.71
C SER A 715 13.43 19.50 58.25
N THR A 716 14.33 18.70 58.83
CA THR A 716 14.54 18.61 60.29
C THR A 716 15.84 19.29 60.76
N LEU A 717 16.73 19.67 59.84
CA LEU A 717 18.01 20.33 60.14
C LEU A 717 18.26 21.47 59.15
N SER A 718 17.70 22.63 59.46
CA SER A 718 18.18 23.90 58.91
C SER A 718 19.45 24.30 59.67
N GLY A 719 20.61 23.96 59.12
CA GLY A 719 21.89 24.43 59.64
C GLY A 719 23.08 23.57 59.22
N HIS A 720 23.86 24.09 58.27
CA HIS A 720 25.23 23.72 57.91
C HIS A 720 25.52 22.31 57.36
N SER A 721 25.84 22.25 56.06
CA SER A 721 27.13 21.85 55.48
C SER A 721 26.96 21.24 54.09
N SER A 722 27.79 21.66 53.13
CA SER A 722 27.89 21.08 51.79
C SER A 722 28.59 19.72 51.90
N ILE A 723 27.81 18.66 52.13
CA ILE A 723 28.33 17.30 52.15
C ILE A 723 28.60 16.88 50.70
N SER A 724 29.87 16.68 50.37
CA SER A 724 30.29 16.05 49.11
C SER A 724 29.61 14.69 48.95
N ALA A 725 29.06 14.41 47.77
CA ALA A 725 28.47 13.11 47.45
C ALA A 725 29.43 11.98 47.83
N SER A 726 28.98 11.04 48.67
CA SER A 726 29.79 9.88 49.05
C SER A 726 30.27 9.12 47.81
N GLY A 727 31.41 8.43 47.87
CA GLY A 727 31.91 7.62 46.74
C GLY A 727 30.92 6.57 46.22
N SER A 728 29.93 6.18 47.04
CA SER A 728 28.81 5.32 46.64
C SER A 728 27.78 6.06 45.79
N GLN A 729 27.46 7.32 46.10
CA GLN A 729 26.53 8.14 45.33
C GLN A 729 27.08 8.48 43.94
N SER A 730 28.35 8.85 43.82
CA SER A 730 28.97 9.15 42.51
C SER A 730 29.07 7.90 41.61
N ALA A 731 29.22 6.71 42.19
CA ALA A 731 29.13 5.45 41.46
C ALA A 731 27.70 5.19 40.93
N LEU A 732 26.68 5.46 41.74
CA LEU A 732 25.27 5.35 41.33
C LEU A 732 24.91 6.38 40.24
N GLU A 733 25.39 7.61 40.34
CA GLU A 733 25.18 8.66 39.33
C GLU A 733 25.75 8.26 37.97
N ARG A 734 26.98 7.74 37.94
CA ARG A 734 27.58 7.18 36.71
C ARG A 734 26.74 6.03 36.15
N GLN A 735 26.33 5.07 36.98
CA GLN A 735 25.49 3.95 36.51
C GLN A 735 24.12 4.41 36.00
N ALA A 736 23.53 5.43 36.61
CA ALA A 736 22.24 5.99 36.21
C ALA A 736 22.31 6.78 34.89
N SER A 737 23.43 7.45 34.61
CA SER A 737 23.62 8.29 33.42
C SER A 737 24.20 7.52 32.23
N GLN A 738 24.89 6.40 32.45
CA GLN A 738 25.59 5.63 31.40
C GLN A 738 24.65 5.06 30.32
N ASP A 739 24.72 5.62 29.12
CA ASP A 739 24.14 5.04 27.91
C ASP A 739 25.12 4.03 27.29
N THR A 740 24.61 2.97 26.65
CA THR A 740 25.44 1.92 26.04
C THR A 740 24.98 1.61 24.61
N LEU A 741 25.92 1.41 23.68
CA LEU A 741 25.70 0.90 22.33
C LEU A 741 26.38 -0.47 22.20
N LEU A 742 25.57 -1.54 22.19
CA LEU A 742 26.06 -2.89 21.92
C LEU A 742 26.05 -3.13 20.41
N LEU A 743 27.15 -3.64 19.87
CA LEU A 743 27.28 -4.10 18.49
C LEU A 743 27.75 -5.55 18.51
N LEU A 744 27.05 -6.43 17.80
CA LEU A 744 27.33 -7.87 17.84
C LEU A 744 26.78 -8.58 16.60
N GLN A 745 27.08 -9.87 16.51
CA GLN A 745 26.39 -10.80 15.63
C GLN A 745 25.70 -11.86 16.47
N HIS A 746 24.55 -12.34 16.02
CA HIS A 746 23.89 -13.47 16.67
C HIS A 746 24.27 -14.79 16.03
N ARG A 747 24.30 -15.83 16.85
CA ARG A 747 24.11 -17.21 16.36
C ARG A 747 22.74 -17.28 15.64
N PRO A 748 22.58 -18.09 14.57
CA PRO A 748 21.33 -18.14 13.81
C PRO A 748 20.09 -18.25 14.71
N VAL A 749 19.20 -17.27 14.60
CA VAL A 749 18.01 -17.14 15.43
C VAL A 749 16.89 -16.44 14.67
N TYR A 750 15.67 -16.91 14.89
CA TYR A 750 14.45 -16.24 14.49
C TYR A 750 13.80 -15.61 15.71
N THR A 751 13.50 -14.32 15.61
CA THR A 751 12.83 -13.61 16.69
C THR A 751 11.50 -13.11 16.20
N GLU A 752 10.47 -13.25 17.02
CA GLU A 752 9.12 -12.81 16.71
C GLU A 752 8.71 -11.71 17.69
N GLY A 753 8.26 -10.57 17.15
CA GLY A 753 7.94 -9.39 17.96
C GLY A 753 6.58 -9.50 18.66
N ARG A 754 6.25 -8.46 19.45
CA ARG A 754 5.09 -8.40 20.37
C ARG A 754 3.68 -8.51 19.75
N ARG A 755 3.57 -8.71 18.43
CA ARG A 755 2.27 -8.85 17.74
C ARG A 755 1.68 -10.26 17.88
N HIS A 756 2.47 -11.20 18.39
CA HIS A 756 2.05 -12.56 18.72
C HIS A 756 2.21 -12.79 20.22
N GLU A 757 1.19 -13.34 20.86
CA GLU A 757 1.18 -13.62 22.31
C GLU A 757 1.73 -15.01 22.65
N GLN A 758 1.77 -15.90 21.66
CA GLN A 758 2.23 -17.28 21.80
C GLN A 758 3.08 -17.70 20.61
N GLU A 759 3.97 -18.66 20.85
CA GLU A 759 4.86 -19.23 19.85
C GLU A 759 4.06 -20.13 18.92
N ASP A 760 4.20 -19.94 17.61
CA ASP A 760 3.74 -20.93 16.66
C ASP A 760 4.70 -22.13 16.72
N SER A 761 4.29 -23.16 17.46
CA SER A 761 5.13 -24.33 17.72
C SER A 761 5.58 -25.04 16.44
N MET A 762 4.79 -25.00 15.37
CA MET A 762 5.17 -25.61 14.09
C MET A 762 6.29 -24.82 13.42
N VAL A 763 6.14 -23.49 13.35
CA VAL A 763 7.17 -22.59 12.79
C VAL A 763 8.44 -22.68 13.63
N ALA A 764 8.33 -22.54 14.95
CA ALA A 764 9.46 -22.56 15.85
C ALA A 764 10.20 -23.91 15.83
N ASN A 765 9.48 -25.04 15.86
CA ASN A 765 10.10 -26.37 15.76
C ASN A 765 10.77 -26.59 14.40
N HIS A 766 10.18 -26.11 13.31
CA HIS A 766 10.82 -26.19 11.99
C HIS A 766 12.12 -25.38 11.96
N LEU A 767 12.12 -24.16 12.49
CA LEU A 767 13.29 -23.28 12.50
C LEU A 767 14.39 -23.82 13.44
N ARG A 768 14.01 -24.39 14.58
CA ARG A 768 14.92 -25.15 15.46
C ARG A 768 15.48 -26.39 14.79
N TRP A 769 14.67 -27.12 14.04
CA TRP A 769 15.13 -28.27 13.27
C TRP A 769 16.14 -27.87 12.18
N LEU A 770 16.06 -26.66 11.62
CA LEU A 770 17.07 -26.14 10.70
C LEU A 770 18.41 -25.82 11.40
N GLY A 771 18.43 -25.74 12.74
CA GLY A 771 19.59 -25.42 13.56
C GLY A 771 19.62 -23.98 14.10
N ALA A 772 18.56 -23.19 13.88
CA ALA A 772 18.44 -21.84 14.44
C ALA A 772 17.58 -21.80 15.69
N ASP A 773 17.90 -20.92 16.63
CA ASP A 773 17.05 -20.70 17.79
C ASP A 773 15.74 -19.98 17.39
N TYR A 774 14.70 -20.07 18.22
CA TYR A 774 13.47 -19.29 18.06
C TYR A 774 13.03 -18.71 19.39
N TYR A 775 12.72 -17.40 19.41
CA TYR A 775 12.25 -16.69 20.59
C TYR A 775 11.13 -15.70 20.27
N LEU A 776 10.09 -15.69 21.11
CA LEU A 776 9.17 -14.55 21.23
C LEU A 776 9.86 -13.41 21.97
N THR A 777 9.62 -12.19 21.52
CA THR A 777 10.33 -11.00 21.99
C THR A 777 9.37 -9.83 22.16
N LYS A 778 9.73 -8.88 23.02
CA LYS A 778 8.89 -7.72 23.32
C LYS A 778 9.16 -6.52 22.40
N ARG A 779 10.04 -6.65 21.40
CA ARG A 779 10.30 -5.61 20.38
C ARG A 779 9.09 -5.39 19.48
N GLY A 780 9.02 -4.20 18.88
CA GLY A 780 8.15 -3.93 17.76
C GLY A 780 8.49 -4.76 16.51
N GLY A 781 7.54 -4.85 15.57
CA GLY A 781 7.68 -5.62 14.33
C GLY A 781 7.16 -7.06 14.45
N GLN A 782 7.23 -7.81 13.35
CA GLN A 782 6.86 -9.23 13.26
C GLN A 782 8.14 -10.11 13.32
N ILE A 783 8.06 -11.35 12.82
CA ILE A 783 9.20 -12.26 12.70
C ILE A 783 10.36 -11.68 11.87
N THR A 784 11.59 -11.92 12.30
CA THR A 784 12.82 -11.60 11.57
C THR A 784 13.91 -12.62 11.88
N TYR A 785 15.00 -12.58 11.10
CA TYR A 785 16.16 -13.45 11.24
C TYR A 785 17.40 -12.64 11.65
N HIS A 786 18.20 -13.21 12.55
CA HIS A 786 19.55 -12.76 12.87
C HIS A 786 20.53 -13.92 12.76
N GLY A 787 21.74 -13.65 12.30
CA GLY A 787 22.75 -14.67 12.10
C GLY A 787 24.10 -14.11 11.65
N PRO A 788 25.06 -15.00 11.34
CA PRO A 788 26.37 -14.62 10.82
C PRO A 788 26.28 -13.71 9.60
N GLY A 789 27.14 -12.70 9.54
CA GLY A 789 27.18 -11.70 8.46
C GLY A 789 26.21 -10.53 8.64
N GLN A 790 25.46 -10.47 9.74
CA GLN A 790 24.54 -9.38 10.07
C GLN A 790 25.04 -8.59 11.28
N LEU A 791 25.26 -7.29 11.12
CA LEU A 791 25.54 -6.39 12.24
C LEU A 791 24.25 -6.10 13.00
N VAL A 792 24.16 -6.58 14.23
CA VAL A 792 23.06 -6.26 15.14
C VAL A 792 23.53 -5.20 16.13
N GLY A 793 22.74 -4.14 16.28
CA GLY A 793 23.03 -3.05 17.20
C GLY A 793 21.90 -2.81 18.18
N TYR A 794 22.24 -2.71 19.47
CA TYR A 794 21.31 -2.39 20.56
C TYR A 794 21.74 -1.10 21.26
N PRO A 795 21.24 0.07 20.83
CA PRO A 795 21.42 1.31 21.57
C PRO A 795 20.47 1.32 22.78
N ILE A 796 21.05 1.22 23.97
CA ILE A 796 20.37 1.27 25.27
C ILE A 796 20.54 2.69 25.82
N LEU A 797 19.60 3.56 25.45
CA LEU A 797 19.68 5.00 25.69
C LEU A 797 18.54 5.48 26.57
N ASN A 798 18.79 6.47 27.40
CA ASN A 798 17.73 7.20 28.12
C ASN A 798 17.15 8.30 27.23
N LEU A 799 16.04 8.01 26.57
CA LEU A 799 15.37 8.92 25.66
C LEU A 799 14.83 10.19 26.36
N ALA A 800 14.54 10.13 27.66
CA ALA A 800 14.09 11.30 28.42
C ALA A 800 15.20 12.36 28.54
N SER A 801 16.45 11.94 28.75
CA SER A 801 17.59 12.87 28.84
C SER A 801 17.84 13.64 27.55
N MET A 802 17.40 13.09 26.42
CA MET A 802 17.52 13.72 25.09
C MET A 802 16.21 14.36 24.62
N GLY A 803 15.13 14.27 25.41
CA GLY A 803 13.79 14.71 24.99
C GLY A 803 13.29 14.02 23.71
N LEU A 804 13.77 12.82 23.39
CA LEU A 804 13.42 12.11 22.16
C LEU A 804 12.15 11.27 22.34
N ALA A 805 11.20 11.45 21.43
CA ALA A 805 10.08 10.52 21.27
C ALA A 805 10.55 9.24 20.58
N SER A 806 9.86 8.13 20.81
CA SER A 806 10.24 6.81 20.27
C SER A 806 10.34 6.77 18.75
N ARG A 807 9.46 7.49 18.02
CA ARG A 807 9.51 7.56 16.55
C ARG A 807 10.74 8.32 16.06
N CYS A 808 11.05 9.46 16.67
CA CYS A 808 12.24 10.25 16.33
C CYS A 808 13.54 9.50 16.65
N TYR A 809 13.53 8.68 17.72
CA TYR A 809 14.62 7.76 18.02
C TYR A 809 14.81 6.70 16.92
N VAL A 810 13.73 6.08 16.43
CA VAL A 810 13.77 5.16 15.28
C VAL A 810 14.30 5.87 14.03
N ASP A 811 13.83 7.08 13.76
CA ASP A 811 14.29 7.87 12.61
C ASP A 811 15.80 8.18 12.70
N ARG A 812 16.33 8.50 13.89
CA ARG A 812 17.78 8.68 14.09
C ARG A 812 18.59 7.40 13.89
N ILE A 813 18.05 6.23 14.29
CA ILE A 813 18.68 4.94 13.93
C ILE A 813 18.70 4.78 12.41
N GLN A 814 17.58 5.03 11.72
CA GLN A 814 17.51 4.97 10.26
C GLN A 814 18.52 5.91 9.61
N ASP A 815 18.56 7.18 10.00
CA ASP A 815 19.47 8.18 9.45
C ASP A 815 20.95 7.80 9.71
N SER A 816 21.28 7.20 10.86
CA SER A 816 22.66 6.72 11.14
C SER A 816 23.10 5.58 10.22
N LEU A 817 22.18 4.67 9.89
CA LEU A 817 22.43 3.56 8.97
C LEU A 817 22.48 4.04 7.51
N ILE A 818 21.60 4.98 7.14
CA ILE A 818 21.61 5.63 5.83
C ILE A 818 22.93 6.37 5.62
N SER A 819 23.42 7.09 6.63
CA SER A 819 24.71 7.78 6.59
C SER A 819 25.88 6.81 6.38
N LEU A 820 25.87 5.66 7.07
CA LEU A 820 26.86 4.59 6.91
C LEU A 820 26.87 3.97 5.51
N LEU A 821 25.68 3.70 4.96
CA LEU A 821 25.52 3.12 3.63
C LEU A 821 25.89 4.12 2.53
N GLY A 822 25.50 5.38 2.69
CA GLY A 822 25.85 6.46 1.78
C GLY A 822 27.37 6.69 1.69
N SER A 823 28.11 6.57 2.80
CA SER A 823 29.57 6.69 2.77
C SER A 823 30.28 5.54 2.03
N ARG A 824 29.56 4.45 1.73
CA ARG A 824 30.03 3.29 0.97
C ARG A 824 29.50 3.27 -0.46
N GLY A 825 28.77 4.31 -0.87
CA GLY A 825 28.20 4.42 -2.21
C GLY A 825 26.95 3.57 -2.42
N VAL A 826 26.28 3.10 -1.36
CA VAL A 826 25.00 2.39 -1.47
C VAL A 826 23.85 3.40 -1.34
N PRO A 827 23.11 3.70 -2.41
CA PRO A 827 21.95 4.58 -2.34
C PRO A 827 20.84 3.92 -1.51
N THR A 828 20.02 4.75 -0.87
CA THR A 828 18.84 4.31 -0.11
C THR A 828 17.64 5.14 -0.49
N VAL A 829 16.45 4.53 -0.47
CA VAL A 829 15.17 5.21 -0.74
C VAL A 829 14.38 5.44 0.55
N ALA A 830 13.39 6.32 0.49
CA ALA A 830 12.41 6.45 1.56
C ALA A 830 11.70 5.10 1.80
N PRO A 831 11.35 4.75 3.05
CA PRO A 831 10.67 3.50 3.34
C PRO A 831 9.35 3.37 2.55
N PRO A 832 9.20 2.38 1.65
CA PRO A 832 7.97 2.15 0.92
C PRO A 832 6.86 1.74 1.87
N ASP A 833 5.63 2.20 1.61
CA ASP A 833 4.43 1.81 2.36
C ASP A 833 4.55 2.00 3.90
N GLU A 834 5.34 3.00 4.32
CA GLU A 834 5.70 3.29 5.72
C GLU A 834 6.39 2.13 6.48
N HIS A 835 6.96 1.16 5.76
CA HIS A 835 7.62 0.01 6.37
C HIS A 835 8.97 0.36 7.01
N THR A 836 8.99 0.42 8.34
CA THR A 836 10.17 0.80 9.14
C THR A 836 11.42 -0.06 8.82
N GLY A 837 12.57 0.60 8.64
CA GLY A 837 13.86 0.01 8.29
C GLY A 837 14.58 0.84 7.24
N VAL A 838 15.72 0.35 6.74
CA VAL A 838 16.47 1.01 5.65
C VAL A 838 16.35 0.18 4.39
N TRP A 839 16.09 0.87 3.28
CA TRP A 839 15.75 0.30 1.99
C TRP A 839 16.74 0.79 0.95
N ALA A 840 17.35 -0.13 0.21
CA ALA A 840 18.29 0.21 -0.84
C ALA A 840 17.54 0.63 -2.13
N ASP A 841 16.35 0.05 -2.35
CA ASP A 841 15.38 0.45 -3.36
C ASP A 841 13.96 0.07 -2.86
N GLU A 842 12.94 0.32 -3.69
CA GLU A 842 11.54 0.07 -3.32
C GLU A 842 11.25 -1.41 -2.99
N TYR A 843 12.04 -2.37 -3.50
CA TYR A 843 11.80 -3.81 -3.32
C TYR A 843 12.72 -4.47 -2.29
N HIS A 844 13.85 -3.85 -1.97
CA HIS A 844 14.92 -4.50 -1.21
C HIS A 844 15.27 -3.76 0.08
N LYS A 845 15.00 -4.45 1.19
CA LYS A 845 15.33 -3.98 2.53
C LYS A 845 16.73 -4.45 2.93
N ILE A 846 17.58 -3.52 3.37
CA ILE A 846 18.96 -3.81 3.78
C ILE A 846 19.14 -3.84 5.30
N ALA A 847 18.31 -3.09 6.05
CA ALA A 847 18.33 -3.11 7.51
C ALA A 847 16.92 -3.15 8.12
N SER A 848 16.75 -3.99 9.14
CA SER A 848 15.53 -4.08 9.96
C SER A 848 15.71 -3.32 11.26
N ILE A 849 14.65 -2.65 11.73
CA ILE A 849 14.65 -1.90 12.99
C ILE A 849 13.43 -2.30 13.81
N GLY A 850 13.66 -2.68 15.06
CA GLY A 850 12.64 -3.06 16.01
C GLY A 850 13.14 -2.78 17.42
N ILE A 851 12.47 -1.83 18.09
CA ILE A 851 12.85 -1.37 19.43
C ILE A 851 11.78 -1.73 20.46
N GLN A 852 12.17 -1.67 21.72
CA GLN A 852 11.26 -1.53 22.85
C GLN A 852 11.70 -0.32 23.67
N VAL A 853 10.75 0.39 24.28
CA VAL A 853 11.03 1.46 25.24
C VAL A 853 10.26 1.18 26.52
N ARG A 854 10.96 1.09 27.65
CA ARG A 854 10.38 0.94 29.00
C ARG A 854 11.03 1.96 29.93
N HIS A 855 10.22 2.67 30.73
CA HIS A 855 10.70 3.75 31.61
C HIS A 855 11.63 4.76 30.91
N ARG A 856 11.33 5.07 29.62
CA ARG A 856 12.13 5.94 28.74
C ARG A 856 13.54 5.42 28.40
N ILE A 857 13.88 4.19 28.75
CA ILE A 857 15.12 3.52 28.34
C ILE A 857 14.81 2.60 27.15
N SER A 858 15.60 2.69 26.07
CA SER A 858 15.46 1.82 24.91
C SER A 858 16.14 0.46 25.10
N SER A 859 15.59 -0.57 24.48
CA SER A 859 16.20 -1.89 24.29
C SER A 859 15.87 -2.39 22.87
N HIS A 860 16.54 -3.48 22.45
CA HIS A 860 16.64 -3.89 21.06
C HIS A 860 17.21 -2.76 20.19
N GLY A 861 16.94 -2.74 18.88
CA GLY A 861 17.58 -1.79 17.99
C GLY A 861 17.44 -2.16 16.53
N PHE A 862 18.57 -2.39 15.85
CA PHE A 862 18.63 -2.64 14.42
C PHE A 862 19.43 -3.89 14.06
N ALA A 863 19.24 -4.35 12.84
CA ALA A 863 19.95 -5.44 12.21
C ALA A 863 20.26 -5.06 10.76
N LEU A 864 21.53 -4.79 10.45
CA LEU A 864 22.06 -4.44 9.13
C LEU A 864 22.68 -5.68 8.48
N ASN A 865 22.22 -6.05 7.28
CA ASN A 865 22.77 -7.16 6.53
C ASN A 865 24.06 -6.73 5.83
N VAL A 866 25.20 -7.27 6.25
CA VAL A 866 26.51 -6.90 5.70
C VAL A 866 26.95 -7.90 4.65
N GLU A 867 27.06 -9.17 5.02
CA GLU A 867 27.65 -10.21 4.19
C GLU A 867 26.59 -11.06 3.47
N ASN A 868 26.93 -11.68 2.34
CA ASN A 868 26.01 -12.53 1.56
C ASN A 868 25.35 -13.65 2.40
N ARG A 869 26.08 -14.21 3.36
CA ARG A 869 25.57 -15.28 4.25
C ARG A 869 24.42 -14.83 5.15
N ALA A 870 24.29 -13.52 5.42
CA ALA A 870 23.20 -12.97 6.23
C ALA A 870 21.82 -13.18 5.60
N ILE A 871 21.75 -13.37 4.27
CA ILE A 871 20.49 -13.47 3.53
C ILE A 871 19.85 -14.87 3.65
N GLN A 872 20.63 -15.89 4.00
CA GLN A 872 20.18 -17.29 3.94
C GLN A 872 18.99 -17.57 4.86
N GLY A 873 19.02 -17.09 6.11
CA GLY A 873 17.91 -17.29 7.05
C GLY A 873 16.59 -16.63 6.63
N PHE A 874 16.63 -15.56 5.82
CA PHE A 874 15.40 -14.93 5.36
C PHE A 874 14.61 -15.78 4.35
N LYS A 875 15.22 -16.80 3.73
CA LYS A 875 14.51 -17.71 2.79
C LYS A 875 13.42 -18.55 3.46
N HIS A 876 13.45 -18.67 4.78
CA HIS A 876 12.52 -19.52 5.54
C HIS A 876 11.36 -18.74 6.17
N ILE A 877 11.35 -17.41 6.06
CA ILE A 877 10.34 -16.54 6.68
C ILE A 877 9.90 -15.41 5.74
N VAL A 878 8.72 -14.84 5.99
CA VAL A 878 8.35 -13.53 5.44
C VAL A 878 8.84 -12.45 6.41
N ALA A 879 10.03 -11.89 6.15
CA ALA A 879 10.67 -10.94 7.04
C ALA A 879 9.78 -9.71 7.31
N CYS A 880 9.61 -9.35 8.59
CA CYS A 880 8.75 -8.26 9.05
C CYS A 880 7.27 -8.36 8.63
N GLY A 881 6.82 -9.50 8.07
CA GLY A 881 5.50 -9.68 7.48
C GLY A 881 5.26 -8.87 6.21
N ILE A 882 6.32 -8.43 5.52
CA ILE A 882 6.24 -7.63 4.30
C ILE A 882 6.29 -8.56 3.08
N VAL A 883 5.15 -8.79 2.46
CA VAL A 883 5.02 -9.65 1.28
C VAL A 883 5.45 -8.91 0.02
N GLY A 884 6.17 -9.58 -0.88
CA GLY A 884 6.58 -9.01 -2.17
C GLY A 884 7.84 -8.13 -2.11
N ARG A 885 8.54 -8.11 -0.98
CA ARG A 885 9.82 -7.41 -0.79
C ARG A 885 10.88 -8.41 -0.32
N ASN A 886 12.12 -8.21 -0.75
CA ASN A 886 13.24 -9.10 -0.42
C ASN A 886 14.21 -8.41 0.54
N MET A 887 14.99 -9.22 1.27
CA MET A 887 16.16 -8.70 1.98
C MET A 887 17.35 -8.67 1.02
N THR A 888 18.23 -7.69 1.18
CA THR A 888 19.53 -7.58 0.49
C THR A 888 20.62 -7.28 1.52
N CYS A 889 21.90 -7.34 1.13
CA CYS A 889 23.04 -7.03 2.00
C CYS A 889 24.04 -6.08 1.33
N LEU A 890 24.98 -5.58 2.12
CA LEU A 890 26.04 -4.68 1.64
C LEU A 890 26.92 -5.35 0.56
N HIS A 891 27.29 -6.62 0.71
CA HIS A 891 28.09 -7.35 -0.28
C HIS A 891 27.40 -7.42 -1.65
N GLU A 892 26.14 -7.85 -1.70
CA GLU A 892 25.33 -7.85 -2.93
C GLU A 892 25.25 -6.46 -3.56
N ARG A 893 25.15 -5.41 -2.73
CA ARG A 893 25.07 -4.02 -3.18
C ARG A 893 26.39 -3.43 -3.61
N LEU A 894 27.53 -3.97 -3.22
CA LEU A 894 28.83 -3.48 -3.63
C LEU A 894 29.46 -4.32 -4.74
N ASP A 895 28.88 -5.49 -5.06
CA ASP A 895 29.36 -6.39 -6.10
C ASP A 895 29.21 -5.75 -7.50
N PRO A 896 30.31 -5.42 -8.19
CA PRO A 896 30.28 -4.82 -9.52
C PRO A 896 29.84 -5.80 -10.61
N SER A 897 29.89 -7.11 -10.33
CA SER A 897 29.39 -8.18 -11.20
C SER A 897 28.01 -8.70 -10.77
N GLY A 898 27.51 -8.19 -9.64
CA GLY A 898 26.27 -8.63 -9.03
C GLY A 898 25.02 -8.08 -9.71
N PRO A 899 23.83 -8.62 -9.39
CA PRO A 899 22.56 -8.24 -9.99
C PRO A 899 22.19 -6.76 -9.76
N PHE A 900 22.85 -6.09 -8.81
CA PHE A 900 22.58 -4.70 -8.44
C PHE A 900 23.58 -3.69 -8.99
N ALA A 901 24.63 -4.14 -9.71
CA ALA A 901 25.73 -3.28 -10.17
C ALA A 901 25.26 -2.03 -10.94
N ARG A 902 24.21 -2.16 -11.76
CA ARG A 902 23.63 -1.07 -12.56
C ARG A 902 22.94 0.04 -11.74
N TYR A 903 22.60 -0.22 -10.48
CA TYR A 903 21.92 0.72 -9.60
C TYR A 903 22.89 1.48 -8.69
N ASN A 904 24.15 1.07 -8.67
CA ASN A 904 25.17 1.71 -7.86
C ASN A 904 25.82 2.83 -8.66
N PRO A 905 26.12 3.98 -8.02
CA PRO A 905 26.91 5.02 -8.66
C PRO A 905 28.29 4.44 -9.07
N PRO A 906 28.87 4.90 -10.20
CA PRO A 906 30.21 4.49 -10.61
C PRO A 906 31.20 4.72 -9.47
N ARG A 907 31.95 3.68 -9.11
CA ARG A 907 32.94 3.76 -8.03
C ARG A 907 33.92 4.91 -8.30
N THR A 908 33.96 5.90 -7.40
CA THR A 908 35.01 6.92 -7.41
C THR A 908 36.34 6.22 -7.16
N ARG A 909 37.29 6.37 -8.11
CA ARG A 909 38.65 5.83 -7.98
C ARG A 909 39.29 6.41 -6.71
N GLY A 910 39.38 5.61 -5.66
CA GLY A 910 39.92 6.00 -4.35
C GLY A 910 39.48 5.11 -3.19
N HIS A 911 38.30 4.48 -3.26
CA HIS A 911 37.85 3.53 -2.23
C HIS A 911 38.21 2.09 -2.60
N VAL A 912 39.49 1.75 -2.43
CA VAL A 912 39.93 0.35 -2.34
C VAL A 912 40.25 0.09 -0.87
N HIS A 913 39.33 -0.50 -0.12
CA HIS A 913 39.63 -1.21 1.12
C HIS A 913 38.79 -2.49 1.14
N VAL A 914 39.43 -3.65 0.99
CA VAL A 914 39.87 -4.53 2.10
C VAL A 914 38.64 -4.94 2.93
N ASP A 915 38.04 -6.05 2.53
CA ASP A 915 37.02 -6.85 3.22
C ASP A 915 36.03 -6.09 4.11
N GLU A 916 34.91 -5.65 3.52
CA GLU A 916 33.73 -5.13 4.23
C GLU A 916 33.05 -6.25 5.04
N ASN A 917 33.68 -6.69 6.13
CA ASN A 917 33.13 -7.64 7.09
C ASN A 917 32.39 -6.93 8.23
N VAL A 918 31.62 -7.68 9.02
CA VAL A 918 30.78 -7.10 10.08
C VAL A 918 31.59 -6.29 11.11
N GLN A 919 32.82 -6.70 11.44
CA GLN A 919 33.66 -5.98 12.41
C GLN A 919 34.08 -4.60 11.89
N SER A 920 34.51 -4.51 10.62
CA SER A 920 34.84 -3.24 9.97
C SER A 920 33.63 -2.29 9.94
N ILE A 921 32.45 -2.84 9.61
CA ILE A 921 31.19 -2.08 9.62
C ILE A 921 30.83 -1.60 11.03
N ALA A 922 30.99 -2.44 12.05
CA ALA A 922 30.71 -2.08 13.44
C ALA A 922 31.58 -0.90 13.89
N SER A 923 32.87 -0.92 13.57
CA SER A 923 33.80 0.18 13.87
C SER A 923 33.38 1.48 13.17
N SER A 924 33.03 1.42 11.88
CA SER A 924 32.55 2.60 11.15
C SER A 924 31.21 3.12 11.68
N TYR A 925 30.28 2.23 12.05
CA TYR A 925 28.95 2.61 12.51
C TYR A 925 28.98 3.51 13.74
N LYS A 926 29.96 3.34 14.65
CA LYS A 926 30.14 4.21 15.81
C LYS A 926 30.24 5.69 15.39
N THR A 927 31.03 6.00 14.37
CA THR A 927 31.19 7.39 13.88
C THR A 927 29.88 7.96 13.33
N HIS A 928 29.14 7.17 12.54
CA HIS A 928 27.84 7.60 12.00
C HIS A 928 26.78 7.74 13.09
N PHE A 929 26.78 6.86 14.09
CA PHE A 929 25.93 6.98 15.27
C PHE A 929 26.25 8.26 16.03
N ALA A 930 27.52 8.52 16.35
CA ALA A 930 27.95 9.73 17.07
C ALA A 930 27.51 11.00 16.33
N HIS A 931 27.71 11.04 15.01
CA HIS A 931 27.34 12.16 14.15
C HIS A 931 25.83 12.39 14.12
N VAL A 932 25.03 11.35 13.85
CA VAL A 932 23.57 11.49 13.70
C VAL A 932 22.89 11.69 15.05
N PHE A 933 23.35 11.05 16.13
CA PHE A 933 22.80 11.24 17.47
C PHE A 933 23.35 12.49 18.17
N ARG A 934 24.37 13.15 17.63
CA ARG A 934 25.09 14.26 18.27
C ARG A 934 25.52 13.89 19.70
N ARG A 935 26.13 12.72 19.84
CA ARG A 935 26.60 12.15 21.12
C ARG A 935 28.08 11.84 21.01
N ARG A 936 28.81 12.08 22.10
CA ARG A 936 30.16 11.53 22.26
C ARG A 936 30.06 10.01 22.44
N ILE A 937 31.00 9.27 21.87
CA ILE A 937 31.16 7.82 22.06
C ILE A 937 32.50 7.58 22.74
N ALA A 938 32.50 6.69 23.71
CA ALA A 938 33.71 6.12 24.30
C ALA A 938 33.68 4.61 24.07
N ASP A 939 34.78 4.04 23.59
CA ASP A 939 34.91 2.58 23.50
C ASP A 939 35.02 2.00 24.92
N ALA A 940 34.28 0.92 25.16
CA ALA A 940 34.31 0.26 26.45
C ALA A 940 35.69 -0.32 26.73
N ALA A 941 36.20 -0.14 27.94
CA ALA A 941 37.49 -0.69 28.32
C ALA A 941 37.40 -2.23 28.45
N PRO A 942 38.49 -2.99 28.20
CA PRO A 942 38.48 -4.46 28.32
C PRO A 942 38.09 -5.00 29.71
N GLN A 943 38.20 -4.15 30.74
CA GLN A 943 37.82 -4.48 32.12
C GLN A 943 36.30 -4.34 32.35
N GLU A 944 35.64 -3.48 31.56
CA GLU A 944 34.20 -3.21 31.67
C GLU A 944 33.37 -4.32 31.02
N PHE A 945 33.86 -4.92 29.93
CA PHE A 945 33.23 -6.06 29.27
C PHE A 945 34.23 -7.17 29.04
N GLN A 946 33.95 -8.34 29.63
CA GLN A 946 34.73 -9.55 29.46
C GLN A 946 33.87 -10.63 28.82
N PHE A 947 34.44 -11.37 27.88
CA PHE A 947 33.73 -12.39 27.10
C PHE A 947 34.50 -13.71 27.15
N GLU A 948 33.77 -14.81 27.32
CA GLU A 948 34.30 -16.16 27.17
C GLU A 948 33.85 -16.72 25.81
N LEU A 949 34.79 -17.25 25.04
CA LEU A 949 34.56 -17.78 23.69
C LEU A 949 34.69 -19.30 23.67
N SER A 950 33.81 -19.94 22.92
CA SER A 950 33.75 -21.39 22.76
C SER A 950 33.50 -21.76 21.29
N PRO A 951 33.91 -22.96 20.83
CA PRO A 951 33.66 -23.38 19.45
C PRO A 951 32.17 -23.64 19.17
N GLU A 952 31.71 -23.37 17.93
CA GLU A 952 30.33 -23.67 17.49
C GLU A 952 30.14 -25.17 17.28
N ARG A 953 29.34 -25.80 18.15
CA ARG A 953 29.10 -27.26 18.16
C ARG A 953 28.17 -27.71 17.03
N ASP A 954 27.28 -26.84 16.53
CA ASP A 954 26.28 -27.19 15.53
C ASP A 954 26.65 -26.72 14.10
N SER A 955 27.92 -26.40 13.85
CA SER A 955 28.42 -25.86 12.59
C SER A 955 28.05 -26.71 11.36
N HIS A 956 28.07 -28.04 11.48
CA HIS A 956 27.66 -28.95 10.42
C HIS A 956 26.14 -28.87 10.11
N THR A 957 25.30 -28.78 11.15
CA THR A 957 23.85 -28.62 11.00
C THR A 957 23.51 -27.29 10.34
N LEU A 958 24.16 -26.21 10.78
CA LEU A 958 23.98 -24.87 10.20
C LEU A 958 24.36 -24.82 8.71
N ALA A 959 25.47 -25.45 8.34
CA ALA A 959 25.91 -25.51 6.94
C ALA A 959 24.96 -26.34 6.07
N THR A 960 24.50 -27.49 6.57
CA THR A 960 23.70 -28.44 5.77
C THR A 960 22.24 -28.03 5.64
N ARG A 961 21.63 -27.51 6.72
CA ARG A 961 20.18 -27.24 6.77
C ARG A 961 19.82 -25.78 6.56
N LEU A 962 20.65 -24.86 7.08
CA LEU A 962 20.44 -23.42 7.00
C LEU A 962 21.31 -22.73 5.94
N HIS A 963 22.23 -23.47 5.31
CA HIS A 963 23.22 -22.97 4.36
C HIS A 963 24.07 -21.81 4.92
N VAL A 964 24.32 -21.82 6.23
CA VAL A 964 25.16 -20.85 6.92
C VAL A 964 26.47 -21.54 7.28
N HIS A 965 27.54 -21.14 6.60
CA HIS A 965 28.89 -21.63 6.87
C HIS A 965 29.53 -20.81 8.00
N VAL A 966 29.93 -21.51 9.06
CA VAL A 966 30.70 -20.98 10.19
C VAL A 966 32.15 -21.41 9.99
N HIS A 967 33.07 -20.44 9.94
CA HIS A 967 34.49 -20.73 9.76
C HIS A 967 35.08 -21.31 11.06
N PRO A 968 36.07 -22.22 11.01
CA PRO A 968 36.67 -22.80 12.23
C PRO A 968 37.27 -21.78 13.21
N THR A 969 37.61 -20.58 12.72
CA THR A 969 38.15 -19.48 13.54
C THR A 969 37.05 -18.61 14.18
N GLU A 970 35.78 -18.80 13.81
CA GLU A 970 34.65 -18.10 14.40
C GLU A 970 34.17 -18.85 15.65
N SER A 971 33.94 -18.10 16.73
CA SER A 971 33.56 -18.65 18.04
C SER A 971 32.21 -18.12 18.50
N VAL A 972 31.56 -18.87 19.40
CA VAL A 972 30.31 -18.51 20.07
C VAL A 972 30.63 -18.00 21.47
N VAL A 973 29.98 -16.91 21.88
CA VAL A 973 30.13 -16.35 23.23
C VAL A 973 29.37 -17.22 24.23
N SER A 974 30.08 -17.81 25.19
CA SER A 974 29.51 -18.67 26.24
C SER A 974 29.12 -17.90 27.50
N ALA A 975 29.84 -16.84 27.84
CA ALA A 975 29.56 -16.00 29.01
C ALA A 975 29.99 -14.55 28.79
N ILE A 976 29.30 -13.63 29.48
CA ILE A 976 29.60 -12.19 29.47
C ILE A 976 29.65 -11.69 30.91
N ARG A 977 30.68 -10.92 31.25
CA ARG A 977 30.74 -10.12 32.49
C ARG A 977 30.72 -8.64 32.16
N VAL A 978 29.91 -7.88 32.89
CA VAL A 978 29.82 -6.42 32.80
C VAL A 978 30.23 -5.83 34.14
N ASP A 979 31.19 -4.91 34.13
CA ASP A 979 31.74 -4.25 35.32
C ASP A 979 32.11 -5.27 36.43
N GLY A 980 32.72 -6.40 36.03
CA GLY A 980 33.14 -7.50 36.91
C GLY A 980 32.03 -8.47 37.35
N ARG A 981 30.76 -8.23 36.99
CA ARG A 981 29.61 -9.07 37.37
C ARG A 981 29.17 -9.98 36.22
N PRO A 982 28.92 -11.27 36.44
CA PRO A 982 28.39 -12.15 35.40
C PRO A 982 26.97 -11.75 35.01
N VAL A 983 26.67 -11.79 33.71
CA VAL A 983 25.31 -11.68 33.18
C VAL A 983 24.63 -13.03 33.40
N VAL A 984 23.69 -13.08 34.37
CA VAL A 984 22.95 -14.30 34.72
C VAL A 984 21.69 -14.41 33.87
N HIS A 985 21.40 -15.63 33.41
CA HIS A 985 20.26 -15.98 32.56
C HIS A 985 18.90 -15.96 33.24
#